data_AF-A0AAV5RJP3-F1
#
_entry.id   AF-A0AAV5RJP3-F1
#
_cell.length_a   1.000
_cell.length_b   1.000
_cell.length_c   1.000
_cell.angle_alpha   90.00
_cell.angle_beta   90.00
_cell.angle_gamma   90.00
#
_symmetry.space_group_name_H-M   'P 1'
#
loop_
_entity.id
_entity.type
_entity.pdbx_description
1 polymer ?
#
loop_
_entity_poly.entity_id
_entity_poly.type
_entity_poly.pdbx_seq_one_letter_code
_entity_poly.pdbx_strand_id
1 'polypeptide(L)'
;MLFYQSVDLARQLEIRIEEPKGSTQKLPFSALISDPSLQLSYKGIDDYNPIVEAQVYSGATPLSLPIQPSGFNCWFKIAVNLCDLPLDSRILFTIYGPSGHAEPGVICSAQLPLFDSNGNIKQGSQKLQTIPELESQLLPEPGLANEYKELDSFDPNREAKTANFLDSMVHKYQLGKVPTNDWLDTLAFKRIEQIETANDSLHFLVVDLPVWDHDVVWIDKKYSLRRQKQLFSSSQQLGTSLTLLNPLDDSEHLMAVYDPDKMYESPIESKYRRLVRLADDDKDLRPTPRVRDELERVIAYPPAHELSSNEKTLLWTYRYHLTKWKHALTKFVKAVSWDDESESKQALEVLHKWVDIDVADALELLGPEVTNARVRAYAIDRLRKASDDDLELYLLQLVEALKFEPYNDNPAKSYLARFLENRAILNSHLGNYFYWYVSVQASDRKYGAQVFQPIQRHYLSSVPQNILRQVKLQVKFMNKLLEMATLVKQSKETRSKRIELMRAHINDPRHELIKFSPTVLPLDPSVVVVGLIPEECTVFKSSMLPLKIKLKTVSGSYSLIFKSGDDLRQDQLVIQIIQLMDELLKRENLDLRLTPYRILATSMTDGAMQFIPNEPLSQVLSHYHGILPFLRQHAADDSQPLGVKEEVMDNYVRSTAGYAVITYLLGVGDRHLDNLLIDNTGRFFHIDFGYIMGKDPKPFPPMIKLPIQLIDGMGGINSENYTKFKSYCFTAFTSLRKSANLILALFSLMTESTIPNIALEKDQAVHKVEERFCLEMSESEAILHFQNLINDSVNAFMPMVIDRLHSLAQYWRN
;
A
#
# COMPACT_ATOMS: atom_id res chain seq x y z
N MET A 1 27.25 -21.64 -3.48
CA MET A 1 28.51 -21.01 -3.88
C MET A 1 28.42 -19.55 -3.50
N LEU A 2 29.37 -19.04 -2.73
CA LEU A 2 29.49 -17.61 -2.42
C LEU A 2 30.28 -16.96 -3.56
N PHE A 3 29.75 -15.90 -4.15
CA PHE A 3 30.38 -15.10 -5.20
C PHE A 3 30.01 -13.63 -4.99
N TYR A 4 30.86 -12.72 -5.47
CA TYR A 4 30.58 -11.28 -5.48
C TYR A 4 30.00 -10.89 -6.84
N GLN A 5 29.05 -9.94 -6.84
CA GLN A 5 28.52 -9.37 -8.09
C GLN A 5 29.39 -8.18 -8.51
N SER A 6 29.71 -8.06 -9.80
CA SER A 6 30.50 -6.94 -10.32
C SER A 6 29.87 -5.58 -10.00
N VAL A 7 28.53 -5.48 -10.04
CA VAL A 7 27.77 -4.25 -9.76
C VAL A 7 27.90 -3.74 -8.32
N ASP A 8 28.23 -4.62 -7.37
CA ASP A 8 28.36 -4.27 -5.95
C ASP A 8 29.78 -3.78 -5.59
N LEU A 9 30.72 -3.84 -6.54
CA LEU A 9 32.14 -3.52 -6.35
C LEU A 9 32.50 -2.14 -6.90
N ALA A 10 32.26 -1.09 -6.10
CA ALA A 10 32.70 0.28 -6.36
C ALA A 10 34.21 0.48 -6.08
N ARG A 11 35.06 -0.37 -6.65
CA ARG A 11 36.53 -0.29 -6.57
C ARG A 11 37.14 -0.04 -7.94
N GLN A 12 38.21 0.76 -7.99
CA GLN A 12 38.98 0.97 -9.20
C GLN A 12 39.78 -0.28 -9.59
N LEU A 13 39.96 -0.48 -10.89
CA LEU A 13 40.78 -1.57 -11.43
C LEU A 13 42.25 -1.35 -11.06
N GLU A 14 42.84 -2.31 -10.35
CA GLU A 14 44.24 -2.33 -9.94
C GLU A 14 44.99 -3.41 -10.72
N ILE A 15 46.16 -3.06 -11.25
CA ILE A 15 47.04 -4.01 -11.96
C ILE A 15 48.50 -3.79 -11.57
N ARG A 16 49.31 -4.85 -11.69
CA ARG A 16 50.78 -4.78 -11.56
C ARG A 16 51.40 -5.41 -12.82
N ILE A 17 52.37 -4.73 -13.41
CA ILE A 17 53.06 -5.18 -14.62
C ILE A 17 54.50 -5.55 -14.24
N GLU A 18 54.94 -6.76 -14.59
CA GLU A 18 56.34 -7.17 -14.45
C GLU A 18 57.20 -6.66 -15.60
N GLU A 19 58.53 -6.64 -15.41
CA GLU A 19 59.46 -6.28 -16.48
C GLU A 19 59.30 -7.25 -17.68
N PRO A 20 59.14 -6.74 -18.91
CA PRO A 20 58.99 -7.59 -20.08
C PRO A 20 60.26 -8.41 -20.31
N LYS A 21 60.10 -9.72 -20.51
CA LYS A 21 61.22 -10.65 -20.71
C LYS A 21 61.32 -11.05 -22.18
N GLY A 22 62.49 -10.86 -22.78
CA GLY A 22 62.76 -11.27 -24.16
C GLY A 22 64.17 -10.90 -24.64
N SER A 23 64.83 -11.83 -25.34
CA SER A 23 66.12 -11.60 -25.99
C SER A 23 65.92 -10.89 -27.34
N THR A 24 66.38 -9.65 -27.45
CA THR A 24 66.38 -8.91 -28.73
C THR A 24 67.41 -9.53 -29.68
N GLN A 25 66.97 -10.15 -30.78
CA GLN A 25 67.87 -10.58 -31.84
C GLN A 25 68.65 -9.37 -32.38
N LYS A 26 69.98 -9.38 -32.21
CA LYS A 26 70.89 -8.34 -32.74
C LYS A 26 70.75 -8.25 -34.26
N LEU A 27 70.59 -7.04 -34.79
CA LEU A 27 70.64 -6.80 -36.22
C LEU A 27 72.04 -7.20 -36.75
N PRO A 28 72.13 -7.91 -37.89
CA PRO A 28 73.42 -8.20 -38.50
C PRO A 28 74.12 -6.89 -38.86
N PHE A 29 75.44 -6.85 -38.69
CA PHE A 29 76.27 -5.64 -38.91
C PHE A 29 76.07 -5.01 -40.30
N SER A 30 75.68 -5.82 -41.30
CA SER A 30 75.32 -5.36 -42.64
C SER A 30 74.10 -4.43 -42.68
N ALA A 31 73.09 -4.64 -41.83
CA ALA A 31 71.88 -3.83 -41.77
C ALA A 31 72.14 -2.45 -41.12
N LEU A 32 73.07 -2.39 -40.16
CA LEU A 32 73.53 -1.15 -39.51
C LEU A 32 74.35 -0.25 -40.43
N ILE A 33 74.99 -0.81 -41.47
CA ILE A 33 75.75 -0.06 -42.47
C ILE A 33 74.81 0.56 -43.53
N SER A 34 73.73 -0.15 -43.90
CA SER A 34 72.76 0.34 -44.89
C SER A 34 71.89 1.48 -44.38
N ASP A 35 71.58 1.51 -43.09
CA ASP A 35 70.83 2.59 -42.46
C ASP A 35 71.43 2.92 -41.07
N PRO A 36 72.24 3.99 -40.95
CA PRO A 36 72.86 4.40 -39.70
C PRO A 36 71.85 4.79 -38.61
N SER A 37 70.60 5.13 -38.96
CA SER A 37 69.56 5.48 -37.99
C SER A 37 69.11 4.28 -37.15
N LEU A 38 69.36 3.05 -37.62
CA LEU A 38 69.09 1.82 -36.88
C LEU A 38 70.00 1.64 -35.65
N GLN A 39 71.13 2.37 -35.55
CA GLN A 39 71.93 2.43 -34.31
C GLN A 39 71.15 3.10 -33.15
N LEU A 40 70.23 4.01 -33.48
CA LEU A 40 69.36 4.70 -32.51
C LEU A 40 68.04 3.95 -32.27
N SER A 41 67.82 2.82 -32.96
CA SER A 41 66.64 1.99 -32.78
C SER A 41 66.80 1.03 -31.59
N TYR A 42 65.68 0.57 -31.03
CA TYR A 42 65.61 -0.41 -29.95
C TYR A 42 66.36 -1.72 -30.21
N LYS A 43 66.72 -2.03 -31.46
CA LYS A 43 67.52 -3.21 -31.84
C LYS A 43 69.05 -2.99 -31.75
N GLY A 44 69.49 -1.75 -31.49
CA GLY A 44 70.91 -1.35 -31.45
C GLY A 44 71.43 -0.91 -30.08
N ILE A 45 70.56 -0.75 -29.07
CA ILE A 45 70.91 -0.27 -27.72
C ILE A 45 70.91 -1.47 -26.76
N ASP A 46 72.04 -1.72 -26.07
CA ASP A 46 72.20 -2.87 -25.16
C ASP A 46 71.45 -2.70 -23.81
N ASP A 47 71.09 -1.47 -23.39
CA ASP A 47 70.33 -1.16 -22.16
C ASP A 47 69.20 -0.17 -22.46
N TYR A 48 67.99 -0.66 -22.74
CA TYR A 48 66.79 0.16 -22.89
C TYR A 48 65.75 -0.19 -21.83
N ASN A 49 65.18 0.84 -21.17
CA ASN A 49 64.04 0.70 -20.29
C ASN A 49 62.73 0.89 -21.07
N PRO A 50 61.96 -0.18 -21.35
CA PRO A 50 60.70 -0.08 -22.06
C PRO A 50 59.68 0.77 -21.31
N ILE A 51 58.94 1.59 -22.06
CA ILE A 51 57.77 2.31 -21.53
C ILE A 51 56.54 1.49 -21.89
N VAL A 52 55.74 1.11 -20.89
CA VAL A 52 54.49 0.37 -21.11
C VAL A 52 53.32 1.30 -20.83
N GLU A 53 52.37 1.35 -21.74
CA GLU A 53 51.11 2.06 -21.57
C GLU A 53 49.97 1.06 -21.47
N ALA A 54 49.10 1.23 -20.47
CA ALA A 54 47.93 0.39 -20.27
C ALA A 54 46.65 1.22 -20.46
N GLN A 55 45.72 0.70 -21.27
CA GLN A 55 44.43 1.34 -21.50
C GLN A 55 43.30 0.30 -21.62
N VAL A 56 42.18 0.56 -20.96
CA VAL A 56 40.98 -0.29 -20.98
C VAL A 56 40.06 0.10 -22.14
N TYR A 57 39.59 -0.90 -22.87
CA TYR A 57 38.66 -0.80 -24.00
C TYR A 57 37.46 -1.74 -23.82
N SER A 58 36.33 -1.37 -24.42
CA SER A 58 35.17 -2.25 -24.69
C SER A 58 34.80 -2.08 -26.16
N GLY A 59 34.87 -3.17 -26.92
CA GLY A 59 35.00 -3.11 -28.37
C GLY A 59 36.03 -2.05 -28.79
N ALA A 60 35.66 -1.18 -29.73
CA ALA A 60 36.53 -0.12 -30.24
C ALA A 60 36.62 1.13 -29.34
N THR A 61 35.85 1.19 -28.23
CA THR A 61 35.72 2.40 -27.43
C THR A 61 36.66 2.35 -26.22
N PRO A 62 37.54 3.36 -26.02
CA PRO A 62 38.34 3.45 -24.81
C PRO A 62 37.47 3.82 -23.60
N LEU A 63 37.51 3.01 -22.55
CA LEU A 63 36.80 3.25 -21.28
C LEU A 63 37.65 4.02 -20.26
N SER A 64 38.95 4.14 -20.50
CA SER A 64 39.92 4.81 -19.62
C SER A 64 40.87 5.68 -20.42
N LEU A 65 41.52 6.63 -19.73
CA LEU A 65 42.70 7.31 -20.25
C LEU A 65 43.91 6.36 -20.25
N PRO A 66 44.84 6.48 -21.21
CA PRO A 66 46.08 5.71 -21.20
C PRO A 66 46.91 6.07 -19.97
N ILE A 67 47.42 5.04 -19.28
CA ILE A 67 48.20 5.19 -18.05
C ILE A 67 49.56 4.52 -18.25
N GLN A 68 50.61 5.27 -17.94
CA GLN A 68 51.98 4.77 -17.88
C GLN A 68 52.35 4.53 -16.40
N PRO A 69 52.82 3.33 -16.03
CA PRO A 69 53.22 3.05 -14.67
C PRO A 69 54.51 3.82 -14.34
N SER A 70 54.64 4.24 -13.08
CA SER A 70 55.85 4.93 -12.59
C SER A 70 57.09 4.02 -12.51
N GLY A 71 56.90 2.70 -12.63
CA GLY A 71 57.94 1.69 -12.64
C GLY A 71 57.35 0.29 -12.85
N PHE A 72 58.20 -0.70 -13.09
CA PHE A 72 57.78 -2.10 -13.14
C PHE A 72 57.65 -2.68 -11.73
N ASN A 73 56.90 -3.77 -11.59
CA ASN A 73 56.66 -4.50 -10.34
C ASN A 73 55.91 -3.73 -9.23
N CYS A 74 55.28 -2.59 -9.55
CA CYS A 74 54.39 -1.86 -8.63
C CYS A 74 52.92 -1.88 -9.06
N TRP A 75 52.02 -1.95 -8.08
CA TRP A 75 50.58 -1.85 -8.29
C TRP A 75 50.17 -0.42 -8.62
N PHE A 76 49.36 -0.24 -9.65
CA PHE A 76 48.78 1.05 -10.01
C PHE A 76 47.29 0.92 -10.36
N LYS A 77 46.58 2.06 -10.28
CA LYS A 77 45.13 2.14 -10.43
C LYS A 77 44.79 2.74 -11.79
N ILE A 78 43.86 2.10 -12.49
CA ILE A 78 43.21 2.64 -13.67
C ILE A 78 41.91 3.33 -13.23
N ALA A 79 41.64 4.52 -13.76
CA ALA A 79 40.49 5.36 -13.38
C ALA A 79 39.15 4.84 -13.93
N VAL A 80 38.87 3.55 -13.75
CA VAL A 80 37.60 2.87 -14.10
C VAL A 80 37.22 1.95 -12.96
N ASN A 81 35.96 1.99 -12.54
CA ASN A 81 35.45 1.10 -11.50
C ASN A 81 35.07 -0.26 -12.07
N LEU A 82 35.26 -1.32 -11.29
CA LEU A 82 34.87 -2.68 -11.66
C LEU A 82 33.35 -2.83 -11.92
N CYS A 83 32.52 -2.03 -11.25
CA CYS A 83 31.06 -2.02 -11.46
C CYS A 83 30.61 -1.43 -12.80
N ASP A 84 31.47 -0.65 -13.46
CA ASP A 84 31.17 0.04 -14.72
C ASP A 84 31.73 -0.70 -15.94
N LEU A 85 32.45 -1.81 -15.73
CA LEU A 85 33.05 -2.61 -16.79
C LEU A 85 32.02 -3.52 -17.48
N PRO A 86 31.81 -3.38 -18.80
CA PRO A 86 31.03 -4.36 -19.57
C PRO A 86 31.78 -5.69 -19.71
N LEU A 87 31.04 -6.77 -20.00
CA LEU A 87 31.57 -8.14 -20.08
C LEU A 87 32.70 -8.29 -21.12
N ASP A 88 32.69 -7.47 -22.17
CA ASP A 88 33.67 -7.52 -23.26
C ASP A 88 34.93 -6.66 -23.01
N SER A 89 35.10 -6.13 -21.80
CA SER A 89 36.23 -5.26 -21.46
C SER A 89 37.59 -5.95 -21.59
N ARG A 90 38.56 -5.25 -22.21
CA ARG A 90 39.94 -5.71 -22.38
C ARG A 90 40.93 -4.60 -22.01
N ILE A 91 42.09 -4.98 -21.48
CA ILE A 91 43.23 -4.06 -21.33
C ILE A 91 44.17 -4.26 -22.53
N LEU A 92 44.49 -3.17 -23.22
CA LEU A 92 45.56 -3.10 -24.20
C LEU A 92 46.82 -2.57 -23.53
N PHE A 93 47.92 -3.30 -23.69
CA PHE A 93 49.26 -2.89 -23.29
C PHE A 93 50.07 -2.55 -24.54
N THR A 94 50.57 -1.31 -24.62
CA THR A 94 51.42 -0.84 -25.72
C THR A 94 52.82 -0.62 -25.17
N ILE A 95 53.81 -1.31 -25.73
CA ILE A 95 55.21 -1.23 -25.30
C ILE A 95 55.96 -0.36 -26.29
N TYR A 96 56.51 0.75 -25.81
CA TYR A 96 57.28 1.71 -26.60
C TYR A 96 58.78 1.46 -26.49
N GLY A 97 59.50 1.90 -27.52
CA GLY A 97 60.93 1.75 -27.74
C GLY A 97 61.59 2.99 -28.31
N PRO A 98 62.92 3.13 -28.21
CA PRO A 98 63.64 4.18 -28.89
C PRO A 98 63.51 3.92 -30.40
N SER A 99 62.88 4.86 -31.09
CA SER A 99 62.88 4.93 -32.54
C SER A 99 63.92 5.98 -32.94
N GLY A 100 64.47 5.92 -34.16
CA GLY A 100 65.38 6.96 -34.65
C GLY A 100 64.75 8.36 -34.81
N HIS A 101 63.52 8.58 -34.32
CA HIS A 101 62.77 9.82 -34.36
C HIS A 101 62.62 10.45 -32.95
N ALA A 102 62.13 11.70 -32.90
CA ALA A 102 61.98 12.45 -31.64
C ALA A 102 60.95 11.85 -30.65
N GLU A 103 60.09 10.94 -31.12
CA GLU A 103 59.10 10.22 -30.31
C GLU A 103 59.42 8.72 -30.26
N PRO A 104 59.20 8.04 -29.11
CA PRO A 104 59.41 6.61 -29.01
C PRO A 104 58.38 5.84 -29.86
N GLY A 105 58.85 4.87 -30.65
CA GLY A 105 58.02 4.04 -31.54
C GLY A 105 57.44 2.84 -30.81
N VAL A 106 56.35 2.25 -31.33
CA VAL A 106 55.71 1.07 -30.71
C VAL A 106 56.52 -0.19 -31.05
N ILE A 107 57.03 -0.91 -30.06
CA ILE A 107 57.75 -2.18 -30.31
C ILE A 107 56.77 -3.32 -30.54
N CYS A 108 55.82 -3.45 -29.60
CA CYS A 108 54.85 -4.54 -29.57
C CYS A 108 53.64 -4.17 -28.71
N SER A 109 52.56 -4.95 -28.86
CA SER A 109 51.36 -4.81 -28.05
C SER A 109 50.89 -6.14 -27.49
N ALA A 110 50.15 -6.11 -26.39
CA ALA A 110 49.53 -7.27 -25.76
C ALA A 110 48.11 -6.93 -25.31
N GLN A 111 47.18 -7.89 -25.38
CA GLN A 111 45.79 -7.70 -24.96
C GLN A 111 45.41 -8.71 -23.86
N LEU A 112 44.69 -8.23 -22.85
CA LEU A 112 44.17 -9.03 -21.75
C LEU A 112 42.65 -8.84 -21.63
N PRO A 113 41.82 -9.86 -21.94
CA PRO A 113 40.41 -9.81 -21.60
C PRO A 113 40.24 -9.90 -20.08
N LEU A 114 39.44 -8.99 -19.50
CA LEU A 114 39.24 -8.89 -18.06
C LEU A 114 38.33 -10.00 -17.50
N PHE A 115 37.44 -10.53 -18.33
CA PHE A 115 36.51 -11.59 -17.96
C PHE A 115 36.88 -12.91 -18.64
N ASP A 116 36.64 -14.03 -17.95
CA ASP A 116 36.73 -15.38 -18.50
C ASP A 116 35.46 -15.77 -19.28
N SER A 117 35.46 -16.96 -19.89
CA SER A 117 34.31 -17.47 -20.66
C SER A 117 33.05 -17.73 -19.82
N ASN A 118 33.18 -17.79 -18.49
CA ASN A 118 32.09 -17.95 -17.55
C ASN A 118 31.61 -16.61 -16.96
N GLY A 119 32.19 -15.49 -17.39
CA GLY A 119 31.87 -14.16 -16.90
C GLY A 119 32.48 -13.80 -15.55
N ASN A 120 33.49 -14.54 -15.07
CA ASN A 120 34.25 -14.17 -13.89
C ASN A 120 35.38 -13.21 -14.23
N ILE A 121 35.68 -12.27 -13.35
CA ILE A 121 36.87 -11.42 -13.47
C ILE A 121 38.12 -12.30 -13.29
N LYS A 122 39.10 -12.19 -14.21
CA LYS A 122 40.38 -12.89 -14.12
C LYS A 122 41.19 -12.41 -12.90
N GLN A 123 41.91 -13.33 -12.27
CA GLN A 123 42.68 -13.08 -11.04
C GLN A 123 44.08 -13.70 -11.11
N GLY A 124 45.01 -13.16 -10.32
CA GLY A 124 46.39 -13.63 -10.24
C GLY A 124 47.23 -13.28 -11.47
N SER A 125 48.39 -13.93 -11.59
CA SER A 125 49.36 -13.68 -12.67
C SER A 125 48.85 -14.18 -14.03
N GLN A 126 48.94 -13.34 -15.05
CA GLN A 126 48.56 -13.62 -16.43
C GLN A 126 49.77 -13.42 -17.35
N LYS A 127 50.18 -14.48 -18.06
CA LYS A 127 51.28 -14.45 -19.03
C LYS A 127 50.72 -14.16 -20.42
N LEU A 128 51.08 -13.02 -20.98
CA LEU A 128 50.59 -12.52 -22.28
C LEU A 128 51.70 -12.61 -23.32
N GLN A 129 51.41 -13.19 -24.47
CA GLN A 129 52.31 -13.18 -25.61
C GLN A 129 52.22 -11.80 -26.31
N THR A 130 53.37 -11.17 -26.57
CA THR A 130 53.40 -9.86 -27.24
C THR A 130 53.38 -10.02 -28.76
N ILE A 131 52.67 -9.14 -29.46
CA ILE A 131 52.53 -9.12 -30.92
C ILE A 131 53.42 -7.99 -31.49
N PRO A 132 54.34 -8.26 -32.44
CA PRO A 132 55.23 -7.25 -33.03
C PRO A 132 54.51 -6.19 -33.88
N GLU A 133 55.10 -4.99 -33.98
CA GLU A 133 54.55 -3.82 -34.69
C GLU A 133 54.16 -4.07 -36.17
N LEU A 134 54.88 -4.94 -36.88
CA LEU A 134 54.61 -5.25 -38.30
C LEU A 134 53.26 -5.96 -38.52
N GLU A 135 52.76 -6.64 -37.48
CA GLU A 135 51.44 -7.30 -37.47
C GLU A 135 50.37 -6.46 -36.77
N SER A 136 50.76 -5.47 -35.95
CA SER A 136 49.80 -4.60 -35.24
C SER A 136 49.09 -3.61 -36.15
N GLN A 137 49.66 -3.27 -37.32
CA GLN A 137 48.98 -2.48 -38.36
C GLN A 137 47.91 -3.27 -39.14
N LEU A 138 47.89 -4.59 -39.02
CA LEU A 138 46.89 -5.50 -39.61
C LEU A 138 45.84 -5.96 -38.60
N LEU A 139 45.91 -5.51 -37.34
CA LEU A 139 44.84 -5.73 -36.39
C LEU A 139 43.58 -4.99 -36.86
N PRO A 140 42.42 -5.66 -37.00
CA PRO A 140 41.18 -4.93 -37.23
C PRO A 140 40.98 -3.94 -36.08
N GLU A 141 40.37 -2.78 -36.38
CA GLU A 141 39.93 -1.85 -35.35
C GLU A 141 39.28 -2.63 -34.18
N PRO A 142 39.45 -2.18 -32.92
CA PRO A 142 39.13 -2.98 -31.74
C PRO A 142 37.64 -3.38 -31.57
N GLY A 143 36.79 -3.27 -32.60
CA GLY A 143 35.39 -3.70 -32.65
C GLY A 143 35.08 -4.97 -33.46
N LEU A 144 36.03 -5.63 -34.13
CA LEU A 144 35.76 -6.90 -34.84
C LEU A 144 36.38 -8.08 -34.10
N ALA A 145 35.51 -8.86 -33.46
CA ALA A 145 35.85 -10.12 -32.83
C ALA A 145 36.50 -11.08 -33.84
N ASN A 146 37.82 -11.21 -33.79
CA ASN A 146 38.45 -12.48 -34.16
C ASN A 146 38.29 -13.39 -32.95
N GLU A 147 37.47 -14.43 -33.11
CA GLU A 147 37.57 -15.65 -32.32
C GLU A 147 39.06 -16.03 -32.29
N TYR A 148 39.68 -15.89 -31.13
CA TYR A 148 40.90 -16.65 -30.87
C TYR A 148 40.47 -18.11 -30.91
N LYS A 149 40.71 -18.76 -32.06
CA LYS A 149 40.82 -20.21 -32.11
C LYS A 149 41.85 -20.57 -31.04
N GLU A 150 41.40 -21.23 -29.98
CA GLU A 150 42.26 -22.17 -29.28
C GLU A 150 42.90 -23.02 -30.38
N LEU A 151 44.22 -22.90 -30.54
CA LEU A 151 44.99 -23.72 -31.46
C LEU A 151 45.01 -25.15 -30.91
N ASP A 152 43.90 -25.86 -31.10
CA ASP A 152 43.90 -27.30 -31.30
C ASP A 152 44.48 -27.55 -32.70
N SER A 153 45.81 -27.59 -32.81
CA SER A 153 46.50 -28.13 -33.97
C SER A 153 47.65 -29.04 -33.54
N PHE A 154 47.45 -30.32 -33.87
CA PHE A 154 48.44 -31.39 -33.95
C PHE A 154 49.74 -30.94 -34.66
N ASP A 155 50.89 -30.93 -33.97
CA ASP A 155 52.05 -31.87 -34.08
C ASP A 155 53.29 -31.29 -33.29
N PRO A 156 54.48 -31.92 -33.19
CA PRO A 156 54.96 -32.58 -31.97
C PRO A 156 56.16 -31.87 -31.30
N ASN A 157 56.01 -31.41 -30.05
CA ASN A 157 57.14 -31.33 -29.11
C ASN A 157 56.62 -31.50 -27.67
N ARG A 158 57.13 -32.52 -26.96
CA ARG A 158 56.76 -32.83 -25.56
C ARG A 158 57.07 -31.67 -24.59
N GLU A 159 58.01 -30.80 -24.96
CA GLU A 159 58.49 -29.68 -24.14
C GLU A 159 57.53 -28.47 -24.13
N ALA A 160 56.86 -28.16 -25.24
CA ALA A 160 55.87 -27.07 -25.28
C ALA A 160 54.60 -27.41 -24.46
N LYS A 161 54.16 -28.69 -24.47
CA LYS A 161 53.05 -29.16 -23.62
C LYS A 161 53.38 -29.10 -22.14
N THR A 162 54.62 -29.37 -21.76
CA THR A 162 55.04 -29.31 -20.35
C THR A 162 55.13 -27.86 -19.87
N ALA A 163 55.62 -26.92 -20.69
CA ALA A 163 55.63 -25.49 -20.34
C ALA A 163 54.22 -24.92 -20.10
N ASN A 164 53.28 -25.10 -21.04
CA ASN A 164 51.91 -24.58 -20.88
C ASN A 164 51.15 -25.26 -19.71
N PHE A 165 51.42 -26.54 -19.46
CA PHE A 165 50.86 -27.26 -18.31
C PHE A 165 51.44 -26.76 -16.98
N LEU A 166 52.76 -26.49 -16.94
CA LEU A 166 53.43 -25.91 -15.77
C LEU A 166 52.90 -24.49 -15.49
N ASP A 167 52.71 -23.66 -16.50
CA ASP A 167 52.12 -22.32 -16.35
C ASP A 167 50.70 -22.38 -15.75
N SER A 168 49.86 -23.33 -16.22
CA SER A 168 48.53 -23.57 -15.63
C SER A 168 48.60 -24.07 -14.17
N MET A 169 49.59 -24.89 -13.84
CA MET A 169 49.80 -25.40 -12.48
C MET A 169 50.33 -24.33 -11.53
N VAL A 170 51.23 -23.45 -11.98
CA VAL A 170 51.72 -22.29 -11.23
C VAL A 170 50.58 -21.33 -10.93
N HIS A 171 49.71 -21.04 -11.91
CA HIS A 171 48.52 -20.22 -11.71
C HIS A 171 47.57 -20.82 -10.66
N LYS A 172 47.32 -22.15 -10.71
CA LYS A 172 46.51 -22.85 -9.71
C LYS A 172 47.15 -22.85 -8.31
N TYR A 173 48.47 -22.94 -8.24
CA TYR A 173 49.23 -22.86 -6.99
C TYR A 173 49.11 -21.46 -6.35
N GLN A 174 49.26 -20.39 -7.15
CA GLN A 174 49.07 -19.00 -6.69
C GLN A 174 47.64 -18.71 -6.20
N LEU A 175 46.63 -19.33 -6.80
CA LEU A 175 45.23 -19.25 -6.36
C LEU A 175 44.93 -20.11 -5.12
N GLY A 176 45.92 -20.76 -4.51
CA GLY A 176 45.74 -21.62 -3.32
C GLY A 176 44.97 -22.91 -3.59
N LYS A 177 44.79 -23.31 -4.86
CA LYS A 177 44.09 -24.55 -5.25
C LYS A 177 45.00 -25.79 -5.18
N VAL A 178 46.28 -25.60 -4.88
CA VAL A 178 47.28 -26.66 -4.68
C VAL A 178 47.86 -26.49 -3.27
N PRO A 179 47.95 -27.57 -2.46
CA PRO A 179 48.53 -27.49 -1.12
C PRO A 179 50.04 -27.19 -1.17
N THR A 180 50.51 -26.29 -0.29
CA THR A 180 51.90 -25.84 -0.24
C THR A 180 52.81 -26.80 0.53
N ASN A 181 54.04 -26.97 0.07
CA ASN A 181 55.11 -27.76 0.69
C ASN A 181 56.48 -27.09 0.44
N ASP A 182 56.93 -26.29 1.40
CA ASP A 182 58.04 -25.34 1.29
C ASP A 182 59.31 -25.89 0.60
N TRP A 183 59.74 -27.12 0.92
CA TRP A 183 60.97 -27.67 0.33
C TRP A 183 60.76 -28.18 -1.11
N LEU A 184 59.58 -28.75 -1.40
CA LEU A 184 59.25 -29.27 -2.72
C LEU A 184 58.95 -28.12 -3.68
N ASP A 185 58.26 -27.10 -3.21
CA ASP A 185 57.93 -25.90 -3.98
C ASP A 185 59.21 -25.17 -4.39
N THR A 186 60.17 -25.03 -3.49
CA THR A 186 61.49 -24.42 -3.79
C THR A 186 62.23 -25.17 -4.90
N LEU A 187 62.17 -26.52 -4.89
CA LEU A 187 62.77 -27.35 -5.95
C LEU A 187 61.98 -27.28 -7.26
N ALA A 188 60.64 -27.26 -7.18
CA ALA A 188 59.75 -27.19 -8.33
C ALA A 188 59.89 -25.85 -9.06
N PHE A 189 59.85 -24.72 -8.36
CA PHE A 189 60.04 -23.39 -8.93
C PHE A 189 61.43 -23.23 -9.56
N LYS A 190 62.49 -23.73 -8.90
CA LYS A 190 63.84 -23.74 -9.47
C LYS A 190 63.95 -24.58 -10.75
N ARG A 191 63.16 -25.67 -10.85
CA ARG A 191 63.11 -26.52 -12.04
C ARG A 191 62.26 -25.89 -13.15
N ILE A 192 61.18 -25.21 -12.81
CA ILE A 192 60.34 -24.43 -13.73
C ILE A 192 61.18 -23.30 -14.36
N GLU A 193 61.93 -22.56 -13.55
CA GLU A 193 62.84 -21.51 -14.02
C GLU A 193 63.88 -22.04 -15.02
N GLN A 194 64.46 -23.22 -14.76
CA GLN A 194 65.38 -23.88 -15.70
C GLN A 194 64.71 -24.28 -17.03
N ILE A 195 63.45 -24.67 -17.01
CA ILE A 195 62.69 -25.04 -18.22
C ILE A 195 62.30 -23.78 -19.01
N GLU A 196 61.97 -22.68 -18.33
CA GLU A 196 61.68 -21.39 -18.97
C GLU A 196 62.92 -20.78 -19.63
N THR A 197 64.10 -20.86 -19.00
CA THR A 197 65.37 -20.38 -19.59
C THR A 197 65.80 -21.14 -20.86
N ALA A 198 65.21 -22.30 -21.16
CA ALA A 198 65.51 -23.07 -22.37
C ALA A 198 64.64 -22.69 -23.59
N ASN A 199 63.54 -21.95 -23.40
CA ASN A 199 62.56 -21.55 -24.42
C ASN A 199 62.73 -20.07 -24.84
N ASP A 200 63.95 -19.66 -25.12
CA ASP A 200 64.40 -18.26 -25.21
C ASP A 200 64.00 -17.51 -26.52
N SER A 201 62.89 -17.88 -27.17
CA SER A 201 62.48 -17.38 -28.49
C SER A 201 61.18 -16.56 -28.53
N LEU A 202 60.49 -16.35 -27.41
CA LEU A 202 59.19 -15.66 -27.36
C LEU A 202 59.21 -14.46 -26.40
N HIS A 203 58.73 -13.30 -26.85
CA HIS A 203 58.53 -12.12 -26.00
C HIS A 203 57.20 -12.23 -25.25
N PHE A 204 57.24 -12.09 -23.92
CA PHE A 204 56.05 -12.17 -23.07
C PHE A 204 56.01 -11.05 -22.02
N LEU A 205 54.79 -10.64 -21.69
CA LEU A 205 54.47 -9.67 -20.64
C LEU A 205 53.70 -10.38 -19.54
N VAL A 206 54.15 -10.27 -18.29
CA VAL A 206 53.42 -10.82 -17.14
C VAL A 206 52.68 -9.68 -16.44
N VAL A 207 51.38 -9.88 -16.22
CA VAL A 207 50.49 -8.91 -15.57
C VAL A 207 49.77 -9.58 -14.42
N ASP A 208 49.81 -8.98 -13.24
CA ASP A 208 49.08 -9.47 -12.07
C ASP A 208 47.79 -8.69 -11.85
N LEU A 209 46.72 -9.46 -11.63
CA LEU A 209 45.41 -8.99 -11.22
C LEU A 209 45.16 -9.33 -9.74
N PRO A 210 44.40 -8.50 -9.00
CA PRO A 210 44.10 -8.75 -7.59
C PRO A 210 43.37 -10.08 -7.42
N VAL A 211 43.73 -10.81 -6.37
CA VAL A 211 43.08 -12.07 -5.97
C VAL A 211 42.00 -11.75 -4.93
N TRP A 212 40.82 -12.36 -5.10
CA TRP A 212 39.66 -12.14 -4.25
C TRP A 212 39.34 -13.41 -3.46
N ASP A 213 38.78 -13.24 -2.25
CA ASP A 213 38.39 -14.37 -1.40
C ASP A 213 37.29 -15.25 -2.03
N HIS A 214 36.45 -14.66 -2.89
CA HIS A 214 35.41 -15.32 -3.66
C HIS A 214 35.42 -14.83 -5.11
N ASP A 215 34.95 -15.65 -6.04
CA ASP A 215 34.86 -15.30 -7.46
C ASP A 215 33.96 -14.08 -7.65
N VAL A 216 34.37 -13.17 -8.53
CA VAL A 216 33.60 -11.98 -8.90
C VAL A 216 32.94 -12.23 -10.26
N VAL A 217 31.61 -12.33 -10.27
CA VAL A 217 30.81 -12.64 -11.46
C VAL A 217 30.21 -11.37 -12.03
N TRP A 218 30.32 -11.20 -13.35
CA TRP A 218 29.69 -10.10 -14.06
C TRP A 218 28.16 -10.23 -14.08
N ILE A 219 27.46 -9.16 -13.74
CA ILE A 219 26.00 -9.08 -13.80
C ILE A 219 25.59 -7.75 -14.44
N ASP A 220 24.60 -7.80 -15.34
CA ASP A 220 24.03 -6.61 -15.95
C ASP A 220 23.18 -5.81 -14.94
N LYS A 221 23.28 -4.48 -15.00
CA LYS A 221 22.63 -3.57 -14.06
C LYS A 221 21.13 -3.55 -14.32
N LYS A 222 20.37 -4.37 -13.59
CA LYS A 222 18.90 -4.39 -13.69
C LYS A 222 18.30 -3.07 -13.19
N TYR A 223 17.73 -2.29 -14.10
CA TYR A 223 16.90 -1.15 -13.75
C TYR A 223 15.60 -1.66 -13.11
N SER A 224 15.33 -1.22 -11.88
CA SER A 224 14.08 -1.53 -11.20
C SER A 224 12.96 -0.69 -11.81
N LEU A 225 12.18 -1.27 -12.73
CA LEU A 225 10.98 -0.65 -13.27
C LEU A 225 9.87 -0.68 -12.21
N ARG A 226 9.27 0.48 -11.95
CA ARG A 226 8.18 0.64 -10.96
C ARG A 226 6.90 0.06 -11.53
N ARG A 227 6.39 -1.03 -10.94
CA ARG A 227 5.00 -1.47 -11.18
C ARG A 227 4.06 -0.35 -10.78
N GLN A 228 3.26 0.15 -11.71
CA GLN A 228 1.94 0.67 -11.39
C GLN A 228 1.14 -0.48 -10.76
N LYS A 229 0.60 -0.25 -9.57
CA LYS A 229 -0.47 -1.09 -9.05
C LYS A 229 -1.73 -0.77 -9.86
N GLN A 230 -1.91 -1.39 -11.02
CA GLN A 230 -3.27 -1.61 -11.52
C GLN A 230 -3.73 -2.98 -11.02
N LEU A 231 -4.82 -2.96 -10.27
CA LEU A 231 -5.47 -4.12 -9.69
C LEU A 231 -6.15 -4.95 -10.78
N PHE A 232 -5.48 -6.00 -11.25
CA PHE A 232 -6.17 -7.15 -11.82
C PHE A 232 -5.71 -8.40 -11.07
N SER A 233 -6.53 -8.85 -10.13
CA SER A 233 -6.46 -10.20 -9.61
C SER A 233 -7.84 -10.85 -9.63
N SER A 234 -8.22 -11.39 -10.78
CA SER A 234 -9.01 -12.62 -10.85
C SER A 234 -9.19 -13.08 -12.30
N SER A 235 -8.13 -13.64 -12.90
CA SER A 235 -8.25 -14.75 -13.86
C SER A 235 -6.88 -15.24 -14.31
N GLN A 236 -6.11 -15.89 -13.43
CA GLN A 236 -5.09 -16.85 -13.88
C GLN A 236 -5.01 -18.03 -12.90
N GLN A 237 -5.92 -18.98 -13.07
CA GLN A 237 -5.45 -20.35 -13.18
C GLN A 237 -4.64 -20.39 -14.49
N LEU A 238 -3.32 -20.54 -14.40
CA LEU A 238 -2.51 -20.90 -15.56
C LEU A 238 -2.91 -22.33 -15.97
N GLY A 239 -3.91 -22.42 -16.83
CA GLY A 239 -4.02 -23.48 -17.82
C GLY A 239 -3.63 -22.88 -19.15
N THR A 240 -2.52 -23.34 -19.71
CA THR A 240 -2.21 -23.19 -21.14
C THR A 240 -3.38 -23.77 -21.95
N SER A 241 -4.29 -22.91 -22.39
CA SER A 241 -5.21 -23.21 -23.49
C SER A 241 -5.79 -21.91 -24.04
N LEU A 242 -5.49 -21.68 -25.32
CA LEU A 242 -6.19 -20.73 -26.20
C LEU A 242 -7.67 -21.13 -26.23
N THR A 243 -8.51 -20.48 -25.42
CA THR A 243 -9.96 -20.67 -25.48
C THR A 243 -10.58 -19.47 -26.18
N LEU A 244 -11.00 -19.70 -27.41
CA LEU A 244 -11.88 -18.85 -28.21
C LEU A 244 -13.15 -18.51 -27.40
N LEU A 245 -13.45 -17.23 -27.23
CA LEU A 245 -14.74 -16.75 -26.76
C LEU A 245 -15.64 -16.44 -27.95
N ASN A 246 -16.89 -16.92 -27.88
CA ASN A 246 -17.92 -16.76 -28.91
C ASN A 246 -18.31 -15.29 -29.16
N PRO A 247 -18.75 -14.94 -30.38
CA PRO A 247 -18.94 -13.57 -30.83
C PRO A 247 -20.38 -13.09 -30.65
N LEU A 248 -20.58 -12.02 -29.90
CA LEU A 248 -21.75 -11.14 -29.99
C LEU A 248 -21.31 -9.72 -29.58
N ASP A 249 -20.57 -9.06 -30.46
CA ASP A 249 -20.81 -7.65 -30.80
C ASP A 249 -19.90 -7.24 -31.97
N ASP A 250 -20.52 -6.69 -33.01
CA ASP A 250 -19.90 -6.24 -34.25
C ASP A 250 -18.99 -5.02 -33.99
N SER A 251 -17.69 -5.24 -33.86
CA SER A 251 -16.65 -4.22 -34.09
C SER A 251 -15.26 -4.87 -34.27
N GLU A 252 -15.08 -5.62 -35.36
CA GLU A 252 -13.76 -6.06 -35.85
C GLU A 252 -13.10 -4.87 -36.58
N HIS A 253 -11.94 -4.32 -36.19
CA HIS A 253 -10.63 -4.97 -36.12
C HIS A 253 -9.71 -4.31 -35.08
N LEU A 254 -9.77 -4.72 -33.82
CA LEU A 254 -8.67 -4.50 -32.89
C LEU A 254 -8.41 -5.79 -32.12
N MET A 255 -7.32 -6.48 -32.47
CA MET A 255 -6.76 -7.50 -31.58
C MET A 255 -6.32 -6.80 -30.30
N ALA A 256 -6.97 -7.11 -29.18
CA ALA A 256 -6.48 -6.73 -27.87
C ALA A 256 -5.21 -7.53 -27.56
N VAL A 257 -4.06 -6.99 -27.97
CA VAL A 257 -2.75 -7.51 -27.57
C VAL A 257 -2.58 -7.20 -26.08
N TYR A 258 -2.41 -8.25 -25.28
CA TYR A 258 -2.07 -8.10 -23.86
C TYR A 258 -0.65 -7.54 -23.77
N ASP A 259 -0.54 -6.27 -23.35
CA ASP A 259 0.73 -5.62 -23.10
C ASP A 259 1.09 -5.76 -21.60
N PRO A 260 2.06 -6.62 -21.23
CA PRO A 260 2.52 -6.75 -19.85
C PRO A 260 3.20 -5.47 -19.34
N ASP A 261 3.59 -4.55 -20.23
CA ASP A 261 4.26 -3.29 -19.89
C ASP A 261 3.30 -2.13 -19.62
N LYS A 262 1.99 -2.29 -19.91
CA LYS A 262 0.94 -1.31 -19.55
C LYS A 262 0.89 -1.02 -18.03
N MET A 263 1.44 -1.93 -17.23
CA MET A 263 1.56 -1.84 -15.78
C MET A 263 2.77 -1.02 -15.32
N TYR A 264 3.53 -0.38 -16.21
CA TYR A 264 4.69 0.43 -15.85
C TYR A 264 4.52 1.85 -16.39
N GLU A 265 4.92 2.85 -15.60
CA GLU A 265 4.97 4.22 -16.09
C GLU A 265 6.03 4.32 -17.19
N SER A 266 5.65 4.89 -18.35
CA SER A 266 6.54 5.02 -19.49
C SER A 266 7.82 5.78 -19.09
N PRO A 267 9.01 5.19 -19.24
CA PRO A 267 10.27 5.87 -18.96
C PRO A 267 10.44 7.17 -19.77
N ILE A 268 9.84 7.21 -20.97
CA ILE A 268 9.83 8.37 -21.86
C ILE A 268 8.98 9.49 -21.26
N GLU A 269 7.77 9.17 -20.79
CA GLU A 269 6.91 10.15 -20.13
C GLU A 269 7.52 10.67 -18.82
N SER A 270 8.13 9.77 -18.02
CA SER A 270 8.84 10.14 -16.79
C SER A 270 10.00 11.10 -17.07
N LYS A 271 10.81 10.80 -18.10
CA LYS A 271 11.91 11.67 -18.55
C LYS A 271 11.40 13.00 -19.10
N TYR A 272 10.36 12.99 -19.92
CA TYR A 272 9.72 14.19 -20.46
C TYR A 272 9.20 15.10 -19.34
N ARG A 273 8.49 14.53 -18.36
CA ARG A 273 7.97 15.25 -17.19
C ARG A 273 9.09 15.93 -16.40
N ARG A 274 10.19 15.22 -16.11
CA ARG A 274 11.35 15.81 -15.42
C ARG A 274 11.95 16.97 -16.20
N LEU A 275 12.10 16.82 -17.52
CA LEU A 275 12.66 17.88 -18.37
C LEU A 275 11.78 19.13 -18.41
N VAL A 276 10.46 18.96 -18.53
CA VAL A 276 9.50 20.08 -18.52
C VAL A 276 9.52 20.80 -17.18
N ARG A 277 9.65 20.07 -16.06
CA ARG A 277 9.62 20.63 -14.71
C ARG A 277 10.93 21.28 -14.24
N LEU A 278 12.04 21.01 -14.94
CA LEU A 278 13.35 21.65 -14.70
C LEU A 278 13.49 23.01 -15.39
N ALA A 279 12.60 23.32 -16.34
CA ALA A 279 12.56 24.61 -17.02
C ALA A 279 11.65 25.58 -16.24
N ASP A 280 12.16 26.77 -15.95
CA ASP A 280 11.54 27.96 -15.31
C ASP A 280 11.50 28.10 -13.77
N ASP A 281 11.78 29.34 -13.32
CA ASP A 281 11.61 29.81 -11.94
C ASP A 281 10.16 30.35 -11.77
N ASP A 282 9.23 29.43 -11.53
CA ASP A 282 7.76 29.62 -11.58
C ASP A 282 7.11 30.48 -10.46
N LYS A 283 7.88 31.18 -9.63
CA LYS A 283 7.37 31.74 -8.35
C LYS A 283 6.26 32.77 -8.50
N ASP A 284 6.26 33.53 -9.61
CA ASP A 284 5.30 34.61 -9.88
C ASP A 284 4.27 34.26 -10.96
N LEU A 285 4.24 33.02 -11.44
CA LEU A 285 3.35 32.60 -12.51
C LEU A 285 1.88 32.68 -12.08
N ARG A 286 1.05 33.35 -12.89
CA ARG A 286 -0.41 33.46 -12.67
C ARG A 286 -1.17 32.82 -13.82
N PRO A 287 -2.18 31.97 -13.54
CA PRO A 287 -2.93 31.31 -14.59
C PRO A 287 -3.75 32.32 -15.40
N THR A 288 -3.82 32.11 -16.71
CA THR A 288 -4.79 32.81 -17.57
C THR A 288 -6.22 32.31 -17.23
N PRO A 289 -7.29 33.05 -17.59
CA PRO A 289 -8.65 32.62 -17.28
C PRO A 289 -8.97 31.19 -17.74
N ARG A 290 -8.54 30.81 -18.95
CA ARG A 290 -8.72 29.44 -19.46
C ARG A 290 -8.02 28.39 -18.61
N VAL A 291 -6.79 28.67 -18.19
CA VAL A 291 -6.00 27.76 -17.34
C VAL A 291 -6.59 27.67 -15.94
N ARG A 292 -7.13 28.76 -15.41
CA ARG A 292 -7.83 28.76 -14.13
C ARG A 292 -9.06 27.87 -14.18
N ASP A 293 -9.90 28.01 -15.21
CA ASP A 293 -11.11 27.19 -15.37
C ASP A 293 -10.75 25.69 -15.53
N GLU A 294 -9.61 25.39 -16.17
CA GLU A 294 -9.07 24.03 -16.26
C GLU A 294 -8.56 23.50 -14.91
N LEU A 295 -7.83 24.32 -14.13
CA LEU A 295 -7.41 23.98 -12.77
C LEU A 295 -8.61 23.71 -11.86
N GLU A 296 -9.66 24.54 -11.93
CA GLU A 296 -10.90 24.35 -11.17
C GLU A 296 -11.58 23.02 -11.53
N ARG A 297 -11.62 22.66 -12.81
CA ARG A 297 -12.12 21.36 -13.27
C ARG A 297 -11.33 20.19 -12.67
N VAL A 298 -10.00 20.26 -12.73
CA VAL A 298 -9.11 19.20 -12.21
C VAL A 298 -9.23 19.05 -10.70
N ILE A 299 -9.41 20.15 -9.98
CA ILE A 299 -9.55 20.16 -8.51
C ILE A 299 -10.92 19.62 -8.08
N ALA A 300 -11.96 19.84 -8.88
CA ALA A 300 -13.29 19.30 -8.64
C ALA A 300 -13.39 17.78 -8.81
N TYR A 301 -12.37 17.13 -9.40
CA TYR A 301 -12.39 15.68 -9.58
C TYR A 301 -12.49 14.92 -8.25
N PRO A 302 -13.26 13.83 -8.21
CA PRO A 302 -13.35 13.01 -7.02
C PRO A 302 -12.00 12.49 -6.53
N PRO A 303 -11.83 12.19 -5.22
CA PRO A 303 -10.57 11.71 -4.65
C PRO A 303 -9.99 10.50 -5.39
N ALA A 304 -10.83 9.56 -5.83
CA ALA A 304 -10.42 8.34 -6.52
C ALA A 304 -9.98 8.55 -7.99
N HIS A 305 -10.17 9.74 -8.55
CA HIS A 305 -9.82 10.01 -9.95
C HIS A 305 -8.31 10.06 -10.19
N GLU A 306 -7.82 9.29 -11.16
CA GLU A 306 -6.42 9.30 -11.58
C GLU A 306 -6.11 10.51 -12.47
N LEU A 307 -5.07 11.26 -12.11
CA LEU A 307 -4.63 12.43 -12.87
C LEU A 307 -3.74 12.02 -14.05
N SER A 308 -4.01 12.59 -15.23
CA SER A 308 -3.17 12.44 -16.41
C SER A 308 -1.80 13.12 -16.26
N SER A 309 -0.82 12.72 -17.07
CA SER A 309 0.53 13.32 -17.09
C SER A 309 0.49 14.84 -17.35
N ASN A 310 -0.44 15.32 -18.17
CA ASN A 310 -0.61 16.74 -18.47
C ASN A 310 -1.19 17.51 -17.27
N GLU A 311 -2.20 16.97 -16.61
CA GLU A 311 -2.81 17.60 -15.42
C GLU A 311 -1.84 17.65 -14.24
N LYS A 312 -1.03 16.59 -14.05
CA LYS A 312 0.06 16.59 -13.06
C LYS A 312 1.11 17.66 -13.36
N THR A 313 1.38 17.92 -14.63
CA THR A 313 2.31 18.99 -15.03
C THR A 313 1.68 20.36 -14.78
N LEU A 314 0.41 20.53 -15.11
CA LEU A 314 -0.35 21.76 -14.87
C LEU A 314 -0.38 22.15 -13.37
N LEU A 315 -0.70 21.20 -12.50
CA LEU A 315 -0.70 21.41 -11.05
C LEU A 315 0.70 21.75 -10.50
N TRP A 316 1.74 21.14 -11.08
CA TRP A 316 3.12 21.43 -10.69
C TRP A 316 3.56 22.84 -11.09
N THR A 317 3.29 23.27 -12.32
CA THR A 317 3.66 24.60 -12.82
C THR A 317 3.01 25.71 -11.99
N TYR A 318 1.72 25.58 -11.66
CA TYR A 318 0.99 26.61 -10.89
C TYR A 318 1.02 26.40 -9.37
N ARG A 319 1.93 25.57 -8.84
CA ARG A 319 2.01 25.19 -7.41
C ARG A 319 1.97 26.36 -6.43
N TYR A 320 2.65 27.47 -6.73
CA TYR A 320 2.66 28.65 -5.86
C TYR A 320 1.32 29.39 -5.86
N HIS A 321 0.61 29.43 -6.99
CA HIS A 321 -0.73 30.02 -7.07
C HIS A 321 -1.76 29.17 -6.31
N LEU A 322 -1.66 27.85 -6.43
CA LEU A 322 -2.56 26.89 -5.79
C LEU A 322 -2.51 26.91 -4.27
N THR A 323 -1.44 27.44 -3.66
CA THR A 323 -1.34 27.60 -2.19
C THR A 323 -2.53 28.35 -1.57
N LYS A 324 -3.20 29.22 -2.35
CA LYS A 324 -4.37 29.99 -1.92
C LYS A 324 -5.67 29.18 -1.92
N TRP A 325 -5.69 28.05 -2.61
CA TRP A 325 -6.89 27.24 -2.83
C TRP A 325 -6.85 26.04 -1.89
N LYS A 326 -7.79 25.98 -0.95
CA LYS A 326 -7.82 24.96 0.12
C LYS A 326 -7.84 23.53 -0.44
N HIS A 327 -8.79 23.26 -1.35
CA HIS A 327 -9.04 21.91 -1.89
C HIS A 327 -8.03 21.45 -2.94
N ALA A 328 -7.08 22.30 -3.33
CA ALA A 328 -6.09 21.96 -4.35
C ALA A 328 -4.95 21.08 -3.81
N LEU A 329 -4.76 21.00 -2.48
CA LEU A 329 -3.58 20.38 -1.90
C LEU A 329 -3.51 18.87 -2.16
N THR A 330 -4.62 18.15 -2.02
CA THR A 330 -4.65 16.69 -2.21
C THR A 330 -4.28 16.33 -3.65
N LYS A 331 -4.83 17.04 -4.63
CA LYS A 331 -4.48 16.88 -6.05
C LYS A 331 -3.02 17.25 -6.33
N PHE A 332 -2.52 18.33 -5.73
CA PHE A 332 -1.12 18.72 -5.86
C PHE A 332 -0.19 17.61 -5.33
N VAL A 333 -0.46 17.05 -4.15
CA VAL A 333 0.34 15.95 -3.57
C VAL A 333 0.37 14.72 -4.48
N LYS A 334 -0.74 14.38 -5.16
CA LYS A 334 -0.81 13.30 -6.17
C LYS A 334 -0.02 13.61 -7.45
N ALA A 335 0.24 14.88 -7.73
CA ALA A 335 1.01 15.31 -8.90
C ALA A 335 2.53 15.32 -8.68
N VAL A 336 3.00 15.33 -7.42
CA VAL A 336 4.43 15.35 -7.06
C VAL A 336 5.07 13.98 -7.25
N SER A 337 6.26 13.95 -7.84
CA SER A 337 7.07 12.72 -7.93
C SER A 337 7.96 12.61 -6.68
N TRP A 338 7.46 11.95 -5.63
CA TRP A 338 8.15 11.87 -4.33
C TRP A 338 9.49 11.13 -4.34
N ASP A 339 9.79 10.37 -5.40
CA ASP A 339 11.08 9.68 -5.59
C ASP A 339 12.19 10.63 -6.08
N ASP A 340 11.82 11.81 -6.59
CA ASP A 340 12.77 12.85 -6.98
C ASP A 340 13.03 13.75 -5.77
N GLU A 341 14.27 13.74 -5.27
CA GLU A 341 14.67 14.52 -4.10
C GLU A 341 14.50 16.03 -4.33
N SER A 342 14.69 16.50 -5.56
CA SER A 342 14.55 17.91 -5.92
C SER A 342 13.09 18.37 -5.91
N GLU A 343 12.18 17.58 -6.50
CA GLU A 343 10.74 17.86 -6.47
C GLU A 343 10.19 17.73 -5.05
N SER A 344 10.58 16.68 -4.33
CA SER A 344 10.17 16.43 -2.95
C SER A 344 10.53 17.61 -2.05
N LYS A 345 11.76 18.14 -2.16
CA LYS A 345 12.19 19.30 -1.40
C LYS A 345 11.36 20.55 -1.72
N GLN A 346 11.14 20.85 -3.01
CA GLN A 346 10.32 22.00 -3.42
C GLN A 346 8.87 21.87 -2.94
N ALA A 347 8.26 20.69 -3.10
CA ALA A 347 6.89 20.44 -2.67
C ALA A 347 6.72 20.68 -1.16
N LEU A 348 7.70 20.27 -0.35
CA LEU A 348 7.70 20.50 1.09
C LEU A 348 7.85 21.98 1.46
N GLU A 349 8.62 22.75 0.70
CA GLU A 349 8.72 24.21 0.89
C GLU A 349 7.39 24.92 0.57
N VAL A 350 6.67 24.48 -0.47
CA VAL A 350 5.35 25.01 -0.83
C VAL A 350 4.29 24.61 0.19
N LEU A 351 4.36 23.40 0.73
CA LEU A 351 3.41 22.87 1.71
C LEU A 351 3.27 23.79 2.95
N HIS A 352 4.38 24.35 3.44
CA HIS A 352 4.36 25.27 4.58
C HIS A 352 3.68 26.61 4.30
N LYS A 353 3.50 26.97 3.02
CA LYS A 353 2.83 28.21 2.58
C LYS A 353 1.36 27.98 2.23
N TRP A 354 0.88 26.73 2.25
CA TRP A 354 -0.49 26.41 1.86
C TRP A 354 -1.48 26.95 2.88
N VAL A 355 -2.64 27.40 2.39
CA VAL A 355 -3.76 27.75 3.27
C VAL A 355 -4.25 26.51 4.03
N ASP A 356 -4.63 26.73 5.27
CA ASP A 356 -5.29 25.76 6.13
C ASP A 356 -6.40 24.97 5.39
N ILE A 357 -6.14 23.67 5.14
CA ILE A 357 -7.07 22.74 4.50
C ILE A 357 -8.18 22.27 5.45
N ASP A 358 -9.23 21.70 4.87
CA ASP A 358 -10.36 21.13 5.61
C ASP A 358 -10.05 19.71 6.14
N VAL A 359 -10.87 19.24 7.07
CA VAL A 359 -10.65 17.94 7.74
C VAL A 359 -10.74 16.77 6.75
N ALA A 360 -11.65 16.84 5.77
CA ALA A 360 -11.78 15.81 4.73
C ALA A 360 -10.49 15.64 3.93
N ASP A 361 -9.90 16.76 3.49
CA ASP A 361 -8.64 16.78 2.74
C ASP A 361 -7.48 16.26 3.61
N ALA A 362 -7.47 16.60 4.91
CA ALA A 362 -6.46 16.10 5.84
C ALA A 362 -6.55 14.58 6.04
N LEU A 363 -7.77 14.02 6.11
CA LEU A 363 -7.98 12.58 6.19
C LEU A 363 -7.57 11.86 4.90
N GLU A 364 -7.81 12.46 3.72
CA GLU A 364 -7.34 11.92 2.43
C GLU A 364 -5.81 11.81 2.39
N LEU A 365 -5.09 12.82 2.90
CA LEU A 365 -3.62 12.80 3.01
C LEU A 365 -3.07 11.73 3.96
N LEU A 366 -3.91 11.13 4.81
CA LEU A 366 -3.54 10.00 5.66
C LEU A 366 -3.80 8.64 4.99
N GLY A 367 -4.33 8.63 3.77
CA GLY A 367 -4.57 7.44 2.98
C GLY A 367 -3.30 6.70 2.50
N PRO A 368 -3.48 5.53 1.87
CA PRO A 368 -2.38 4.66 1.43
C PRO A 368 -1.54 5.25 0.29
N GLU A 369 -2.08 6.21 -0.47
CA GLU A 369 -1.38 6.86 -1.58
C GLU A 369 -0.23 7.77 -1.10
N VAL A 370 -0.32 8.29 0.13
CA VAL A 370 0.63 9.27 0.66
C VAL A 370 1.61 8.60 1.61
N THR A 371 2.83 8.36 1.12
CA THR A 371 3.91 7.71 1.89
C THR A 371 4.86 8.71 2.56
N ASN A 372 4.85 9.98 2.14
CA ASN A 372 5.80 10.97 2.66
C ASN A 372 5.44 11.40 4.10
N ALA A 373 6.34 11.14 5.04
CA ALA A 373 6.13 11.42 6.46
C ALA A 373 5.84 12.90 6.79
N ARG A 374 6.40 13.85 6.03
CA ARG A 374 6.21 15.30 6.28
C ARG A 374 4.84 15.79 5.79
N VAL A 375 4.32 15.24 4.69
CA VAL A 375 2.96 15.52 4.22
C VAL A 375 1.94 15.01 5.25
N ARG A 376 2.15 13.80 5.76
CA ARG A 376 1.32 13.24 6.83
C ARG A 376 1.40 14.07 8.12
N ALA A 377 2.59 14.54 8.49
CA ALA A 377 2.77 15.45 9.63
C ALA A 377 1.95 16.74 9.46
N TYR A 378 1.93 17.33 8.27
CA TYR A 378 1.08 18.49 7.98
C TYR A 378 -0.41 18.17 8.16
N ALA A 379 -0.88 17.04 7.64
CA ALA A 379 -2.27 16.60 7.83
C ALA A 379 -2.62 16.42 9.32
N ILE A 380 -1.69 15.88 10.11
CA ILE A 380 -1.88 15.72 11.56
C ILE A 380 -1.93 17.08 12.27
N ASP A 381 -1.11 18.05 11.87
CA ASP A 381 -1.16 19.40 12.45
C ASP A 381 -2.50 20.11 12.16
N ARG A 382 -3.19 19.76 11.05
CA ARG A 382 -4.58 20.17 10.81
C ARG A 382 -5.54 19.48 11.78
N LEU A 383 -5.44 18.16 11.93
CA LEU A 383 -6.28 17.38 12.85
C LEU A 383 -6.09 17.78 14.33
N ARG A 384 -4.93 18.34 14.71
CA ARG A 384 -4.73 18.89 16.07
C ARG A 384 -5.74 19.99 16.42
N LYS A 385 -6.26 20.72 15.43
CA LYS A 385 -7.26 21.79 15.65
C LYS A 385 -8.67 21.25 15.87
N ALA A 386 -8.94 19.98 15.56
CA ALA A 386 -10.25 19.37 15.74
C ALA A 386 -10.56 19.09 17.22
N SER A 387 -11.84 19.19 17.59
CA SER A 387 -12.32 18.88 18.94
C SER A 387 -12.20 17.38 19.24
N ASP A 388 -12.22 16.99 20.51
CA ASP A 388 -12.23 15.57 20.89
C ASP A 388 -13.51 14.86 20.42
N ASP A 389 -14.64 15.56 20.40
CA ASP A 389 -15.93 15.03 19.92
C ASP A 389 -15.88 14.76 18.41
N ASP A 390 -15.26 15.66 17.64
CA ASP A 390 -15.00 15.43 16.22
C ASP A 390 -14.07 14.23 16.02
N LEU A 391 -12.95 14.18 16.76
CA LEU A 391 -11.98 13.09 16.67
C LEU A 391 -12.63 11.73 16.91
N GLU A 392 -13.57 11.64 17.86
CA GLU A 392 -14.30 10.40 18.14
C GLU A 392 -15.07 9.88 16.91
N LEU A 393 -15.67 10.78 16.11
CA LEU A 393 -16.44 10.41 14.92
C LEU A 393 -15.60 9.72 13.84
N TYR A 394 -14.30 9.98 13.77
CA TYR A 394 -13.38 9.37 12.80
C TYR A 394 -12.21 8.60 13.43
N LEU A 395 -12.27 8.34 14.75
CA LEU A 395 -11.19 7.67 15.49
C LEU A 395 -10.91 6.26 14.94
N LEU A 396 -11.96 5.51 14.56
CA LEU A 396 -11.80 4.17 14.01
C LEU A 396 -10.95 4.19 12.73
N GLN A 397 -11.21 5.13 11.83
CA GLN A 397 -10.51 5.32 10.56
C GLN A 397 -9.09 5.83 10.79
N LEU A 398 -8.87 6.70 11.78
CA LEU A 398 -7.52 7.14 12.15
C LEU A 398 -6.68 6.00 12.74
N VAL A 399 -7.28 5.12 13.55
CA VAL A 399 -6.61 3.92 14.04
C VAL A 399 -6.28 2.99 12.87
N GLU A 400 -7.18 2.85 11.89
CA GLU A 400 -6.92 2.08 10.68
C GLU A 400 -5.77 2.68 9.84
N ALA A 401 -5.71 4.01 9.72
CA ALA A 401 -4.69 4.74 8.98
C ALA A 401 -3.27 4.56 9.54
N LEU A 402 -3.11 4.09 10.78
CA LEU A 402 -1.81 3.71 11.35
C LEU A 402 -1.09 2.61 10.53
N LYS A 403 -1.83 1.83 9.75
CA LYS A 403 -1.28 0.82 8.82
C LYS A 403 -0.44 1.44 7.71
N PHE A 404 -0.71 2.70 7.37
CA PHE A 404 -0.07 3.42 6.25
C PHE A 404 1.09 4.32 6.70
N GLU A 405 1.36 4.40 7.99
CA GLU A 405 2.44 5.24 8.50
C GLU A 405 3.82 4.70 8.07
N PRO A 406 4.70 5.54 7.51
CA PRO A 406 6.09 5.17 7.30
C PRO A 406 6.80 5.11 8.66
N TYR A 407 7.36 3.95 9.02
CA TYR A 407 8.16 3.77 10.23
C TYR A 407 9.51 3.15 9.90
N ASN A 408 10.59 3.72 10.42
CA ASN A 408 11.94 3.18 10.23
C ASN A 408 12.14 1.92 11.09
N ASP A 409 11.83 2.01 12.41
CA ASP A 409 12.03 0.90 13.37
C ASP A 409 10.89 0.71 14.38
N ASN A 410 10.20 1.79 14.78
CA ASN A 410 9.14 1.73 15.80
C ASN A 410 7.88 2.48 15.35
N PRO A 411 6.77 1.76 15.05
CA PRO A 411 5.49 2.36 14.65
C PRO A 411 4.91 3.36 15.66
N ALA A 412 5.18 3.18 16.96
CA ALA A 412 4.70 4.10 18.01
C ALA A 412 5.36 5.49 17.92
N LYS A 413 6.48 5.62 17.20
CA LYS A 413 7.13 6.92 16.96
C LYS A 413 6.55 7.67 15.75
N SER A 414 5.65 7.06 14.98
CA SER A 414 4.96 7.76 13.88
C SER A 414 4.20 8.98 14.37
N TYR A 415 4.05 9.99 13.50
CA TYR A 415 3.38 11.23 13.87
C TYR A 415 1.93 10.97 14.28
N LEU A 416 1.24 10.09 13.57
CA LEU A 416 -0.17 9.77 13.84
C LEU A 416 -0.32 9.01 15.15
N ALA A 417 0.52 7.99 15.42
CA ALA A 417 0.47 7.25 16.69
C ALA A 417 0.68 8.18 17.88
N ARG A 418 1.72 9.04 17.83
CA ARG A 418 1.99 10.00 18.91
C ARG A 418 0.84 10.99 19.10
N PHE A 419 0.22 11.45 18.02
CA PHE A 419 -0.93 12.35 18.11
C PHE A 419 -2.12 11.68 18.81
N LEU A 420 -2.51 10.49 18.35
CA LEU A 420 -3.63 9.74 18.91
C LEU A 420 -3.40 9.37 20.37
N GLU A 421 -2.20 8.86 20.70
CA GLU A 421 -1.85 8.52 22.08
C GLU A 421 -1.90 9.74 23.02
N ASN A 422 -1.35 10.88 22.59
CA ASN A 422 -1.39 12.09 23.41
C ASN A 422 -2.83 12.56 23.67
N ARG A 423 -3.70 12.53 22.65
CA ARG A 423 -5.13 12.88 22.81
C ARG A 423 -5.85 11.87 23.70
N ALA A 424 -5.59 10.59 23.53
CA ALA A 424 -6.15 9.49 24.32
C ALA A 424 -5.74 9.53 25.80
N ILE A 425 -4.52 9.98 26.11
CA ILE A 425 -4.05 10.13 27.49
C ILE A 425 -4.74 11.32 28.18
N LEU A 426 -4.97 12.42 27.45
CA LEU A 426 -5.60 13.63 27.98
C LEU A 426 -7.10 13.46 28.19
N ASN A 427 -7.78 12.73 27.31
CA ASN A 427 -9.22 12.50 27.37
C ASN A 427 -9.52 11.01 27.59
N SER A 428 -10.02 10.65 28.78
CA SER A 428 -10.33 9.27 29.13
C SER A 428 -11.45 8.64 28.30
N HIS A 429 -12.37 9.44 27.76
CA HIS A 429 -13.44 8.96 26.88
C HIS A 429 -12.85 8.49 25.55
N LEU A 430 -12.04 9.33 24.91
CA LEU A 430 -11.32 9.00 23.69
C LEU A 430 -10.33 7.85 23.90
N GLY A 431 -9.61 7.87 25.04
CA GLY A 431 -8.64 6.83 25.40
C GLY A 431 -9.25 5.46 25.62
N ASN A 432 -10.52 5.38 26.03
CA ASN A 432 -11.25 4.11 26.09
C ASN A 432 -11.43 3.51 24.68
N TYR A 433 -11.99 4.28 23.74
CA TYR A 433 -12.20 3.78 22.38
C TYR A 433 -10.89 3.50 21.65
N PHE A 434 -9.88 4.36 21.82
CA PHE A 434 -8.55 4.14 21.25
C PHE A 434 -7.97 2.80 21.69
N TYR A 435 -8.02 2.48 22.99
CA TYR A 435 -7.55 1.20 23.50
C TYR A 435 -8.27 0.02 22.83
N TRP A 436 -9.62 0.04 22.79
CA TRP A 436 -10.39 -1.06 22.25
C TRP A 436 -10.19 -1.24 20.74
N TYR A 437 -10.13 -0.14 19.98
CA TYR A 437 -9.90 -0.18 18.53
C TYR A 437 -8.52 -0.75 18.20
N VAL A 438 -7.48 -0.29 18.90
CA VAL A 438 -6.11 -0.82 18.75
C VAL A 438 -6.04 -2.28 19.20
N SER A 439 -6.76 -2.67 20.26
CA SER A 439 -6.76 -4.05 20.78
C SER A 439 -7.35 -5.05 19.79
N VAL A 440 -8.45 -4.68 19.12
CA VAL A 440 -9.04 -5.49 18.06
C VAL A 440 -8.04 -5.65 16.91
N GLN A 441 -7.44 -4.54 16.45
CA GLN A 441 -6.46 -4.56 15.34
C GLN A 441 -5.14 -5.27 15.70
N ALA A 442 -4.75 -5.30 16.98
CA ALA A 442 -3.58 -6.02 17.47
C ALA A 442 -3.69 -7.54 17.31
N SER A 443 -4.91 -8.05 17.12
CA SER A 443 -5.20 -9.46 16.82
C SER A 443 -5.14 -9.77 15.32
N ASP A 444 -4.90 -8.78 14.46
CA ASP A 444 -4.77 -8.97 13.02
C ASP A 444 -3.49 -9.73 12.66
N ARG A 445 -3.60 -10.69 11.73
CA ARG A 445 -2.47 -11.56 11.34
C ARG A 445 -1.35 -10.81 10.60
N LYS A 446 -1.69 -9.77 9.83
CA LYS A 446 -0.74 -9.06 8.98
C LYS A 446 -0.14 -7.87 9.71
N TYR A 447 -0.98 -7.01 10.28
CA TYR A 447 -0.54 -5.74 10.87
C TYR A 447 -0.49 -5.77 12.40
N GLY A 448 -1.09 -6.77 13.05
CA GLY A 448 -1.24 -6.80 14.51
C GLY A 448 0.10 -6.80 15.23
N ALA A 449 0.98 -7.76 14.92
CA ALA A 449 2.28 -7.88 15.56
C ALA A 449 3.27 -6.76 15.16
N GLN A 450 3.19 -6.31 13.90
CA GLN A 450 4.14 -5.34 13.34
C GLN A 450 3.83 -3.91 13.73
N VAL A 451 2.55 -3.52 13.79
CA VAL A 451 2.11 -2.12 13.96
C VAL A 451 1.38 -1.92 15.28
N PHE A 452 0.27 -2.63 15.49
CA PHE A 452 -0.67 -2.31 16.58
C PHE A 452 -0.20 -2.76 17.97
N GLN A 453 0.45 -3.93 18.09
CA GLN A 453 0.96 -4.39 19.38
C GLN A 453 2.06 -3.48 19.95
N PRO A 454 3.06 -3.00 19.17
CA PRO A 454 4.00 -1.99 19.64
C PRO A 454 3.32 -0.72 20.16
N ILE A 455 2.34 -0.19 19.42
CA ILE A 455 1.56 1.01 19.80
C ILE A 455 0.78 0.75 21.09
N GLN A 456 0.08 -0.38 21.18
CA GLN A 456 -0.68 -0.75 22.38
C GLN A 456 0.22 -0.83 23.62
N ARG A 457 1.41 -1.45 23.50
CA ARG A 457 2.37 -1.54 24.61
C ARG A 457 2.88 -0.16 25.02
N HIS A 458 3.19 0.70 24.06
CA HIS A 458 3.66 2.07 24.32
C HIS A 458 2.58 2.90 25.03
N TYR A 459 1.35 2.87 24.53
CA TYR A 459 0.19 3.50 25.17
C TYR A 459 -0.01 3.01 26.60
N LEU A 460 -0.08 1.70 26.83
CA LEU A 460 -0.28 1.12 28.18
C LEU A 460 0.87 1.45 29.15
N SER A 461 2.09 1.67 28.66
CA SER A 461 3.23 2.10 29.47
C SER A 461 3.21 3.59 29.80
N SER A 462 2.54 4.40 28.97
CA SER A 462 2.50 5.86 29.08
C SER A 462 1.29 6.37 29.85
N VAL A 463 0.20 5.60 29.93
CA VAL A 463 -1.02 6.01 30.63
C VAL A 463 -0.84 6.03 32.16
N PRO A 464 -1.49 6.98 32.86
CA PRO A 464 -1.62 6.98 34.31
C PRO A 464 -2.16 5.66 34.90
N GLN A 465 -1.70 5.29 36.10
CA GLN A 465 -2.04 4.01 36.77
C GLN A 465 -3.54 3.82 37.00
N ASN A 466 -4.31 4.88 37.21
CA ASN A 466 -5.77 4.82 37.34
C ASN A 466 -6.44 4.38 36.02
N ILE A 467 -6.00 4.92 34.88
CA ILE A 467 -6.50 4.52 33.55
C ILE A 467 -6.11 3.07 33.27
N LEU A 468 -4.86 2.69 33.52
CA LEU A 468 -4.39 1.31 33.36
C LEU A 468 -5.20 0.32 34.21
N ARG A 469 -5.54 0.69 35.45
CA ARG A 469 -6.39 -0.12 36.33
C ARG A 469 -7.80 -0.28 35.75
N GLN A 470 -8.40 0.80 35.23
CA GLN A 470 -9.72 0.73 34.59
C GLN A 470 -9.71 -0.17 33.36
N VAL A 471 -8.71 -0.05 32.48
CA VAL A 471 -8.55 -0.92 31.31
C VAL A 471 -8.45 -2.40 31.72
N LYS A 472 -7.68 -2.72 32.77
CA LYS A 472 -7.60 -4.10 33.29
C LYS A 472 -8.94 -4.63 33.81
N LEU A 473 -9.71 -3.78 34.51
CA LEU A 473 -11.05 -4.14 35.00
C LEU A 473 -12.01 -4.38 33.84
N GLN A 474 -11.97 -3.53 32.81
CA GLN A 474 -12.75 -3.66 31.60
C GLN A 474 -12.46 -4.97 30.85
N VAL A 475 -11.19 -5.31 30.65
CA VAL A 475 -10.80 -6.58 30.02
C VAL A 475 -11.28 -7.77 30.84
N LYS A 476 -11.11 -7.74 32.17
CA LYS A 476 -11.63 -8.80 33.07
C LYS A 476 -13.15 -8.92 32.93
N PHE A 477 -13.87 -7.80 32.85
CA PHE A 477 -15.32 -7.79 32.70
C PHE A 477 -15.75 -8.40 31.35
N MET A 478 -15.15 -8.00 30.24
CA MET A 478 -15.48 -8.54 28.91
C MET A 478 -15.17 -10.04 28.81
N ASN A 479 -14.07 -10.51 29.40
CA ASN A 479 -13.74 -11.94 29.44
C ASN A 479 -14.80 -12.76 30.20
N LYS A 480 -15.33 -12.25 31.32
CA LYS A 480 -16.44 -12.92 32.04
C LYS A 480 -17.71 -13.01 31.20
N LEU A 481 -18.01 -11.99 30.39
CA LEU A 481 -19.15 -12.02 29.46
C LEU A 481 -18.93 -13.08 28.36
N LEU A 482 -17.69 -13.19 27.85
CA LEU A 482 -17.31 -14.20 26.87
C LEU A 482 -17.41 -15.63 27.44
N GLU A 483 -16.91 -15.88 28.65
CA GLU A 483 -17.05 -17.16 29.36
C GLU A 483 -18.53 -17.55 29.50
N MET A 484 -19.38 -16.61 29.89
CA MET A 484 -20.83 -16.85 29.98
C MET A 484 -21.47 -17.13 28.61
N ALA A 485 -21.10 -16.39 27.56
CA ALA A 485 -21.62 -16.59 26.21
C ALA A 485 -21.22 -17.94 25.64
N THR A 486 -19.95 -18.33 25.82
CA THR A 486 -19.42 -19.63 25.39
C THR A 486 -20.11 -20.79 26.12
N LEU A 487 -20.32 -20.66 27.43
CA LEU A 487 -21.07 -21.63 28.25
C LEU A 487 -22.52 -21.81 27.74
N VAL A 488 -23.23 -20.73 27.42
CA VAL A 488 -24.57 -20.79 26.84
C VAL A 488 -24.57 -21.43 25.44
N LYS A 489 -23.57 -21.12 24.61
CA LYS A 489 -23.44 -21.62 23.23
C LYS A 489 -23.10 -23.11 23.16
N GLN A 490 -22.28 -23.61 24.10
CA GLN A 490 -21.90 -25.03 24.18
C GLN A 490 -23.04 -25.91 24.72
N SER A 491 -23.97 -25.34 25.48
CA SER A 491 -25.14 -26.07 25.98
C SER A 491 -26.07 -26.50 24.85
N LYS A 492 -26.36 -27.81 24.76
CA LYS A 492 -27.32 -28.38 23.80
C LYS A 492 -28.79 -28.31 24.27
N GLU A 493 -29.04 -27.65 25.40
CA GLU A 493 -30.36 -27.58 26.02
C GLU A 493 -31.32 -26.60 25.33
N THR A 494 -32.59 -26.62 25.75
CA THR A 494 -33.61 -25.66 25.31
C THR A 494 -33.29 -24.23 25.75
N ARG A 495 -33.87 -23.24 25.08
CA ARG A 495 -33.67 -21.81 25.40
C ARG A 495 -33.98 -21.47 26.86
N SER A 496 -35.06 -22.01 27.43
CA SER A 496 -35.45 -21.77 28.83
C SER A 496 -34.36 -22.24 29.80
N LYS A 497 -33.89 -23.47 29.64
CA LYS A 497 -32.79 -24.03 30.44
C LYS A 497 -31.47 -23.27 30.23
N ARG A 498 -31.18 -22.80 29.02
CA ARG A 498 -30.02 -21.93 28.76
C ARG A 498 -30.11 -20.60 29.53
N ILE A 499 -31.30 -20.01 29.64
CA ILE A 499 -31.53 -18.80 30.45
C ILE A 499 -31.34 -19.12 31.94
N GLU A 500 -31.87 -20.22 32.44
CA GLU A 500 -31.66 -20.66 33.83
C GLU A 500 -30.17 -20.90 34.13
N LEU A 501 -29.45 -21.56 33.23
CA LEU A 501 -28.01 -21.80 33.32
C LEU A 501 -27.20 -20.49 33.31
N MET A 502 -27.57 -19.53 32.45
CA MET A 502 -26.98 -18.19 32.45
C MET A 502 -27.22 -17.48 33.78
N ARG A 503 -28.45 -17.51 34.31
CA ARG A 503 -28.80 -16.88 35.59
C ARG A 503 -28.10 -17.53 36.76
N ALA A 504 -28.00 -18.86 36.78
CA ALA A 504 -27.23 -19.60 37.78
C ALA A 504 -25.75 -19.23 37.74
N HIS A 505 -25.16 -19.07 36.54
CA HIS A 505 -23.78 -18.63 36.37
C HIS A 505 -23.55 -17.21 36.92
N ILE A 506 -24.49 -16.28 36.68
CA ILE A 506 -24.42 -14.91 37.23
C ILE A 506 -24.54 -14.93 38.76
N ASN A 507 -25.41 -15.80 39.30
CA ASN A 507 -25.68 -15.89 40.74
C ASN A 507 -24.58 -16.60 41.53
N ASP A 508 -23.68 -17.34 40.88
CA ASP A 508 -22.56 -17.99 41.54
C ASP A 508 -21.57 -16.93 42.07
N PRO A 509 -21.33 -16.86 43.40
CA PRO A 509 -20.41 -15.89 44.00
C PRO A 509 -18.99 -15.97 43.45
N ARG A 510 -18.56 -17.14 42.94
CA ARG A 510 -17.21 -17.36 42.38
C ARG A 510 -16.94 -16.51 41.14
N HIS A 511 -17.96 -16.15 40.38
CA HIS A 511 -17.82 -15.35 39.17
C HIS A 511 -17.85 -13.84 39.44
N GLU A 512 -18.21 -13.40 40.66
CA GLU A 512 -18.29 -11.98 41.06
C GLU A 512 -19.07 -11.11 40.04
N LEU A 513 -20.21 -11.60 39.52
CA LEU A 513 -21.00 -10.89 38.50
C LEU A 513 -22.15 -10.05 39.10
N ILE A 514 -22.68 -10.43 40.26
CA ILE A 514 -23.71 -9.66 40.98
C ILE A 514 -23.15 -8.32 41.46
N LYS A 515 -21.93 -8.31 41.99
CA LYS A 515 -21.27 -7.11 42.51
C LYS A 515 -19.77 -7.20 42.28
N PHE A 516 -19.21 -6.21 41.59
CA PHE A 516 -17.79 -6.08 41.34
C PHE A 516 -17.32 -4.63 41.51
N SER A 517 -16.02 -4.41 41.41
CA SER A 517 -15.43 -3.06 41.51
C SER A 517 -16.02 -2.14 40.43
N PRO A 518 -16.38 -0.89 40.74
CA PRO A 518 -16.90 0.05 39.74
C PRO A 518 -15.98 0.11 38.52
N THR A 519 -16.54 -0.25 37.37
CA THR A 519 -15.81 -0.39 36.10
C THR A 519 -16.52 0.46 35.05
N VAL A 520 -15.77 1.33 34.38
CA VAL A 520 -16.27 2.12 33.25
C VAL A 520 -16.65 1.18 32.10
N LEU A 521 -17.85 1.30 31.54
CA LEU A 521 -18.30 0.40 30.48
C LEU A 521 -17.51 0.66 29.18
N PRO A 522 -16.86 -0.35 28.58
CA PRO A 522 -16.15 -0.18 27.31
C PRO A 522 -16.99 0.43 26.18
N LEU A 523 -18.24 -0.02 26.08
CA LEU A 523 -19.20 0.43 25.07
C LEU A 523 -19.66 1.88 25.28
N ASP A 524 -19.66 2.35 26.52
CA ASP A 524 -20.11 3.69 26.90
C ASP A 524 -19.28 4.22 28.08
N PRO A 525 -18.23 5.01 27.82
CA PRO A 525 -17.33 5.47 28.87
C PRO A 525 -18.00 6.43 29.88
N SER A 526 -19.19 6.95 29.58
CA SER A 526 -19.97 7.78 30.49
C SER A 526 -20.74 6.96 31.54
N VAL A 527 -20.77 5.63 31.40
CA VAL A 527 -21.50 4.71 32.29
C VAL A 527 -20.54 3.90 33.16
N VAL A 528 -20.76 3.93 34.48
CA VAL A 528 -20.01 3.11 35.45
C VAL A 528 -20.89 1.98 35.96
N VAL A 529 -20.41 0.75 35.78
CA VAL A 529 -21.12 -0.49 36.09
C VAL A 529 -20.57 -1.09 37.39
N VAL A 530 -21.47 -1.62 38.22
CA VAL A 530 -21.14 -2.22 39.52
C VAL A 530 -21.60 -3.67 39.67
N GLY A 531 -22.42 -4.19 38.74
CA GLY A 531 -23.00 -5.53 38.81
C GLY A 531 -23.95 -5.84 37.66
N LEU A 532 -24.49 -7.07 37.64
CA LEU A 532 -25.55 -7.52 36.74
C LEU A 532 -26.87 -7.70 37.51
N ILE A 533 -27.99 -7.66 36.78
CA ILE A 533 -29.34 -7.97 37.28
C ILE A 533 -29.79 -9.29 36.63
N PRO A 534 -29.61 -10.44 37.31
CA PRO A 534 -29.86 -11.78 36.73
C PRO A 534 -31.28 -11.96 36.19
N GLU A 535 -32.28 -11.40 36.86
CA GLU A 535 -33.70 -11.60 36.57
C GLU A 535 -34.11 -11.02 35.21
N GLU A 536 -33.43 -9.97 34.77
CA GLU A 536 -33.69 -9.28 33.50
C GLU A 536 -32.75 -9.74 32.36
N CYS A 537 -31.76 -10.57 32.68
CA CYS A 537 -30.90 -11.20 31.68
C CYS A 537 -31.64 -12.32 30.94
N THR A 538 -31.50 -12.36 29.61
CA THR A 538 -32.16 -13.33 28.73
C THR A 538 -31.29 -13.66 27.51
N VAL A 539 -31.64 -14.72 26.77
CA VAL A 539 -30.97 -15.13 25.52
C VAL A 539 -31.92 -14.89 24.35
N PHE A 540 -31.45 -14.26 23.27
CA PHE A 540 -32.28 -14.04 22.08
C PHE A 540 -32.54 -15.32 21.29
N LYS A 541 -33.66 -15.33 20.56
CA LYS A 541 -34.02 -16.42 19.64
C LYS A 541 -33.33 -16.19 18.29
N SER A 542 -32.02 -16.43 18.23
CA SER A 542 -31.19 -16.31 17.01
C SER A 542 -30.18 -17.46 16.94
N SER A 543 -29.67 -17.75 15.74
CA SER A 543 -28.69 -18.81 15.48
C SER A 543 -27.41 -18.65 16.32
N MET A 544 -26.96 -17.40 16.52
CA MET A 544 -25.76 -17.08 17.29
C MET A 544 -25.98 -16.96 18.80
N LEU A 545 -27.22 -17.17 19.29
CA LEU A 545 -27.61 -17.14 20.71
C LEU A 545 -27.07 -15.92 21.50
N PRO A 546 -27.26 -14.68 21.02
CA PRO A 546 -26.69 -13.52 21.71
C PRO A 546 -27.37 -13.27 23.06
N LEU A 547 -26.59 -12.75 24.00
CA LEU A 547 -27.01 -12.53 25.38
C LEU A 547 -27.55 -11.11 25.55
N LYS A 548 -28.78 -10.96 26.04
CA LYS A 548 -29.29 -9.68 26.56
C LYS A 548 -28.91 -9.58 28.03
N ILE A 549 -28.07 -8.62 28.38
CA ILE A 549 -27.53 -8.43 29.71
C ILE A 549 -28.04 -7.12 30.28
N LYS A 550 -28.65 -7.19 31.47
CA LYS A 550 -29.05 -6.02 32.23
C LYS A 550 -27.97 -5.73 33.28
N LEU A 551 -27.35 -4.56 33.16
CA LEU A 551 -26.31 -4.07 34.04
C LEU A 551 -26.89 -3.14 35.10
N LYS A 552 -26.38 -3.26 36.33
CA LYS A 552 -26.57 -2.32 37.42
C LYS A 552 -25.48 -1.26 37.35
N THR A 553 -25.88 -0.01 37.22
CA THR A 553 -24.95 1.13 37.17
C THR A 553 -25.01 1.92 38.47
N VAL A 554 -24.10 2.87 38.65
CA VAL A 554 -24.13 3.78 39.81
C VAL A 554 -25.39 4.65 39.81
N SER A 555 -25.90 5.03 38.64
CA SER A 555 -27.02 5.95 38.43
C SER A 555 -28.34 5.27 38.04
N GLY A 556 -28.39 3.95 37.90
CA GLY A 556 -29.57 3.23 37.46
C GLY A 556 -29.26 1.86 36.84
N SER A 557 -29.71 1.66 35.60
CA SER A 557 -29.46 0.42 34.87
C SER A 557 -29.17 0.65 33.40
N TYR A 558 -28.41 -0.25 32.79
CA TYR A 558 -28.02 -0.20 31.37
C TYR A 558 -28.24 -1.56 30.73
N SER A 559 -28.81 -1.61 29.53
CA SER A 559 -29.06 -2.87 28.82
C SER A 559 -28.11 -2.97 27.64
N LEU A 560 -27.42 -4.11 27.50
CA LEU A 560 -26.58 -4.40 26.33
C LEU A 560 -26.89 -5.78 25.76
N ILE A 561 -26.51 -5.97 24.50
CA ILE A 561 -26.47 -7.27 23.83
C ILE A 561 -24.99 -7.64 23.66
N PHE A 562 -24.62 -8.82 24.12
CA PHE A 562 -23.28 -9.39 23.90
C PHE A 562 -23.37 -10.51 22.87
N LYS A 563 -22.58 -10.41 21.80
CA LYS A 563 -22.50 -11.40 20.72
C LYS A 563 -21.13 -12.07 20.75
N SER A 564 -21.12 -13.40 20.60
CA SER A 564 -19.89 -14.19 20.51
C SER A 564 -19.88 -15.12 19.29
N GLY A 565 -18.77 -15.08 18.56
CA GLY A 565 -18.59 -15.73 17.26
C GLY A 565 -19.19 -14.96 16.07
N ASP A 566 -19.30 -13.63 16.17
CA ASP A 566 -19.81 -12.72 15.13
C ASP A 566 -18.89 -11.49 15.01
N ASP A 567 -18.53 -11.08 13.80
CA ASP A 567 -17.60 -9.96 13.57
C ASP A 567 -18.37 -8.63 13.50
N LEU A 568 -18.38 -7.89 14.61
CA LEU A 568 -19.12 -6.63 14.72
C LEU A 568 -18.39 -5.41 14.16
N ARG A 569 -17.18 -5.56 13.60
CA ARG A 569 -16.43 -4.41 13.06
C ARG A 569 -17.16 -3.76 11.88
N GLN A 570 -17.90 -4.56 11.11
CA GLN A 570 -18.71 -4.05 10.00
C GLN A 570 -19.89 -3.20 10.50
N ASP A 571 -20.72 -3.73 11.40
CA ASP A 571 -21.81 -2.98 12.01
C ASP A 571 -21.33 -1.74 12.75
N GLN A 572 -20.20 -1.86 13.45
CA GLN A 572 -19.58 -0.74 14.17
C GLN A 572 -19.18 0.38 13.21
N LEU A 573 -18.53 0.06 12.09
CA LEU A 573 -18.20 1.05 11.06
C LEU A 573 -19.46 1.71 10.52
N VAL A 574 -20.48 0.93 10.15
CA VAL A 574 -21.72 1.48 9.56
C VAL A 574 -22.41 2.41 10.55
N ILE A 575 -22.59 2.00 11.80
CA ILE A 575 -23.18 2.85 12.84
C ILE A 575 -22.36 4.12 13.07
N GLN A 576 -21.03 4.04 13.07
CA GLN A 576 -20.18 5.21 13.22
C GLN A 576 -20.38 6.20 12.06
N ILE A 577 -20.53 5.70 10.82
CA ILE A 577 -20.86 6.55 9.68
C ILE A 577 -22.27 7.15 9.80
N ILE A 578 -23.25 6.39 10.31
CA ILE A 578 -24.59 6.91 10.60
C ILE A 578 -24.53 8.02 11.66
N GLN A 579 -23.73 7.85 12.71
CA GLN A 579 -23.53 8.86 13.75
C GLN A 579 -22.87 10.13 13.17
N LEU A 580 -21.87 9.98 12.31
CA LEU A 580 -21.29 11.10 11.58
C LEU A 580 -22.33 11.82 10.72
N MET A 581 -23.11 11.09 9.91
CA MET A 581 -24.16 11.66 9.07
C MET A 581 -25.21 12.41 9.91
N ASP A 582 -25.61 11.85 11.05
CA ASP A 582 -26.52 12.49 12.00
C ASP A 582 -25.96 13.82 12.53
N GLU A 583 -24.70 13.85 12.95
CA GLU A 583 -24.05 15.07 13.42
C GLU A 583 -23.86 16.12 12.30
N LEU A 584 -23.57 15.69 11.07
CA LEU A 584 -23.51 16.59 9.91
C LEU A 584 -24.86 17.22 9.61
N LEU A 585 -25.95 16.44 9.68
CA LEU A 585 -27.31 16.95 9.49
C LEU A 585 -27.73 17.92 10.59
N LYS A 586 -27.39 17.62 11.86
CA LYS A 586 -27.67 18.51 12.99
C LYS A 586 -26.93 19.86 12.87
N ARG A 587 -25.71 19.89 12.32
CA ARG A 587 -24.98 21.14 12.05
C ARG A 587 -25.68 22.03 11.03
N GLU A 588 -26.41 21.44 10.08
CA GLU A 588 -27.29 22.14 9.13
C GLU A 588 -28.69 22.40 9.72
N ASN A 589 -28.87 22.26 11.05
CA ASN A 589 -30.13 22.38 11.77
C ASN A 589 -31.23 21.38 11.34
N LEU A 590 -30.84 20.22 10.80
CA LEU A 590 -31.75 19.15 10.42
C LEU A 590 -31.63 17.96 11.38
N ASP A 591 -32.39 17.99 12.49
CA ASP A 591 -32.53 16.83 13.38
C ASP A 591 -33.56 15.83 12.80
N LEU A 592 -33.07 14.70 12.27
CA LEU A 592 -33.89 13.61 11.74
C LEU A 592 -34.25 12.56 12.79
N ARG A 593 -33.96 12.78 14.08
CA ARG A 593 -34.30 11.86 15.17
C ARG A 593 -33.74 10.45 14.96
N LEU A 594 -32.56 10.35 14.35
CA LEU A 594 -31.86 9.09 14.14
C LEU A 594 -31.48 8.45 15.47
N THR A 595 -31.31 7.13 15.47
CA THR A 595 -30.96 6.37 16.67
C THR A 595 -29.68 5.54 16.42
N PRO A 596 -28.50 6.19 16.30
CA PRO A 596 -27.23 5.49 16.23
C PRO A 596 -26.92 4.85 17.60
N TYR A 597 -27.28 3.58 17.76
CA TYR A 597 -27.01 2.81 18.98
C TYR A 597 -25.53 2.45 19.09
N ARG A 598 -24.99 2.38 20.30
CA ARG A 598 -23.55 2.11 20.47
C ARG A 598 -23.19 0.68 20.10
N ILE A 599 -22.07 0.48 19.42
CA ILE A 599 -21.48 -0.83 19.11
C ILE A 599 -19.97 -0.78 19.38
N LEU A 600 -19.44 -1.83 19.99
CA LEU A 600 -18.01 -2.01 20.19
C LEU A 600 -17.61 -3.47 19.94
N ALA A 601 -16.78 -3.69 18.92
CA ALA A 601 -16.03 -4.93 18.78
C ALA A 601 -14.98 -5.01 19.89
N THR A 602 -14.94 -6.15 20.59
CA THR A 602 -13.94 -6.42 21.65
C THR A 602 -12.87 -7.40 21.22
N SER A 603 -13.14 -8.16 20.16
CA SER A 603 -12.19 -9.05 19.47
C SER A 603 -12.55 -9.09 17.98
N MET A 604 -11.87 -9.93 17.18
CA MET A 604 -12.25 -10.17 15.78
C MET A 604 -13.57 -10.96 15.63
N THR A 605 -14.09 -11.54 16.71
CA THR A 605 -15.26 -12.44 16.67
C THR A 605 -16.27 -12.17 17.77
N ASP A 606 -16.06 -11.16 18.62
CA ASP A 606 -16.90 -10.91 19.78
C ASP A 606 -17.05 -9.40 20.01
N GLY A 607 -18.21 -8.99 20.51
CA GLY A 607 -18.42 -7.61 20.88
C GLY A 607 -19.77 -7.36 21.55
N ALA A 608 -20.00 -6.09 21.86
CA ALA A 608 -21.18 -5.64 22.57
C ALA A 608 -21.89 -4.53 21.78
N MET A 609 -23.20 -4.46 21.93
CA MET A 609 -24.03 -3.40 21.38
C MET A 609 -25.07 -2.94 22.39
N GLN A 610 -25.49 -1.69 22.31
CA GLN A 610 -26.49 -1.11 23.18
C GLN A 610 -27.86 -1.73 22.87
N PHE A 611 -28.58 -2.15 23.90
CA PHE A 611 -29.97 -2.59 23.72
C PHE A 611 -30.90 -1.40 23.87
N ILE A 612 -31.61 -1.06 22.79
CA ILE A 612 -32.68 -0.06 22.80
C ILE A 612 -34.02 -0.79 22.89
N PRO A 613 -34.96 -0.42 23.79
CA PRO A 613 -36.30 -1.01 23.80
C PRO A 613 -37.02 -0.74 22.47
N ASN A 614 -37.43 -1.80 21.77
CA ASN A 614 -38.03 -1.71 20.44
C ASN A 614 -38.90 -2.93 20.14
N GLU A 615 -39.66 -2.85 19.06
CA GLU A 615 -40.33 -3.98 18.41
C GLU A 615 -39.95 -4.05 16.91
N PRO A 616 -39.66 -5.25 16.36
CA PRO A 616 -39.48 -5.43 14.92
C PRO A 616 -40.78 -5.19 14.15
N LEU A 617 -40.70 -4.61 12.95
CA LEU A 617 -41.89 -4.32 12.14
C LEU A 617 -42.70 -5.58 11.81
N SER A 618 -42.06 -6.74 11.65
CA SER A 618 -42.75 -8.02 11.45
C SER A 618 -43.69 -8.36 12.62
N GLN A 619 -43.24 -8.10 13.85
CA GLN A 619 -44.02 -8.29 15.06
C GLN A 619 -45.11 -7.21 15.17
N VAL A 620 -44.78 -5.96 14.87
CA VAL A 620 -45.74 -4.84 14.92
C VAL A 620 -46.91 -5.09 13.96
N LEU A 621 -46.62 -5.51 12.73
CA LEU A 621 -47.64 -5.79 11.72
C LEU A 621 -48.49 -7.01 12.05
N SER A 622 -47.93 -8.01 12.74
CA SER A 622 -48.68 -9.21 13.12
C SER A 622 -49.56 -9.00 14.36
N HIS A 623 -49.09 -8.26 15.37
CA HIS A 623 -49.81 -8.02 16.62
C HIS A 623 -50.80 -6.87 16.56
N TYR A 624 -50.43 -5.76 15.90
CA TYR A 624 -51.23 -4.53 15.89
C TYR A 624 -51.92 -4.28 14.54
N HIS A 625 -51.69 -5.15 13.55
CA HIS A 625 -52.25 -5.05 12.20
C HIS A 625 -51.91 -3.74 11.46
N GLY A 626 -50.80 -3.11 11.82
CA GLY A 626 -50.32 -1.88 11.18
C GLY A 626 -49.42 -1.06 12.10
N ILE A 627 -48.60 -0.19 11.52
CA ILE A 627 -47.73 0.72 12.29
C ILE A 627 -48.55 1.85 12.94
N LEU A 628 -49.54 2.40 12.22
CA LEU A 628 -50.39 3.47 12.76
C LEU A 628 -51.20 3.01 14.00
N PRO A 629 -51.86 1.83 14.01
CA PRO A 629 -52.47 1.28 15.23
C PRO A 629 -51.49 1.12 16.39
N PHE A 630 -50.26 0.66 16.14
CA PHE A 630 -49.22 0.55 17.16
C PHE A 630 -48.87 1.91 17.77
N LEU A 631 -48.69 2.94 16.94
CA LEU A 631 -48.41 4.30 17.40
C LEU A 631 -49.58 4.87 18.20
N ARG A 632 -50.83 4.64 17.78
CA ARG A 632 -52.04 5.04 18.53
C ARG A 632 -52.10 4.38 19.90
N GLN A 633 -51.79 3.09 20.00
CA GLN A 633 -51.86 2.38 21.27
C GLN A 633 -50.86 2.92 22.30
N HIS A 634 -49.68 3.36 21.86
CA HIS A 634 -48.63 3.86 22.76
C HIS A 634 -48.67 5.37 22.97
N ALA A 635 -49.23 6.13 22.02
CA ALA A 635 -49.23 7.59 22.01
C ALA A 635 -50.51 8.17 21.39
N ALA A 636 -51.68 7.77 21.88
CA ALA A 636 -52.98 8.27 21.43
C ALA A 636 -53.14 9.78 21.68
N ASP A 637 -53.71 10.47 20.68
CA ASP A 637 -54.20 11.84 20.79
C ASP A 637 -55.34 12.06 19.79
N ASP A 638 -56.58 12.05 20.30
CA ASP A 638 -57.80 12.17 19.49
C ASP A 638 -57.96 13.58 18.86
N SER A 639 -57.18 14.58 19.29
CA SER A 639 -57.19 15.91 18.68
C SER A 639 -56.46 15.96 17.33
N GLN A 640 -55.62 14.96 17.06
CA GLN A 640 -54.80 14.89 15.85
C GLN A 640 -55.49 14.07 14.74
N PRO A 641 -55.34 14.42 13.45
CA PRO A 641 -56.04 13.76 12.33
C PRO A 641 -55.82 12.23 12.26
N LEU A 642 -54.64 11.79 12.70
CA LEU A 642 -54.26 10.38 12.72
C LEU A 642 -54.41 9.74 14.11
N GLY A 643 -54.92 10.42 15.12
CA GLY A 643 -55.12 9.87 16.47
C GLY A 643 -53.82 9.60 17.23
N VAL A 644 -52.70 10.19 16.81
CA VAL A 644 -51.36 10.00 17.39
C VAL A 644 -50.80 11.36 17.75
N LYS A 645 -50.13 11.46 18.91
CA LYS A 645 -49.40 12.68 19.31
C LYS A 645 -48.49 13.17 18.20
N GLU A 646 -48.54 14.47 17.91
CA GLU A 646 -47.78 15.10 16.83
C GLU A 646 -46.28 14.83 16.95
N GLU A 647 -45.70 14.93 18.15
CA GLU A 647 -44.28 14.66 18.41
C GLU A 647 -43.85 13.23 18.03
N VAL A 648 -44.70 12.23 18.29
CA VAL A 648 -44.41 10.82 18.00
C VAL A 648 -44.50 10.55 16.50
N MET A 649 -45.49 11.14 15.83
CA MET A 649 -45.61 11.06 14.37
C MET A 649 -44.46 11.80 13.67
N ASP A 650 -44.04 12.96 14.19
CA ASP A 650 -42.90 13.73 13.67
C ASP A 650 -41.59 12.95 13.83
N ASN A 651 -41.34 12.33 14.99
CA ASN A 651 -40.20 11.44 15.20
C ASN A 651 -40.19 10.30 14.17
N TYR A 652 -41.34 9.68 13.92
CA TYR A 652 -41.50 8.60 12.95
C TYR A 652 -41.21 9.03 11.52
N VAL A 653 -41.79 10.15 11.09
CA VAL A 653 -41.57 10.71 9.75
C VAL A 653 -40.11 11.09 9.53
N ARG A 654 -39.50 11.78 10.50
CA ARG A 654 -38.10 12.23 10.44
C ARG A 654 -37.10 11.07 10.41
N SER A 655 -37.26 10.11 11.33
CA SER A 655 -36.36 8.97 11.43
C SER A 655 -36.48 8.05 10.21
N THR A 656 -37.69 7.85 9.69
CA THR A 656 -37.90 7.12 8.43
C THR A 656 -37.24 7.82 7.25
N ALA A 657 -37.34 9.15 7.14
CA ALA A 657 -36.65 9.92 6.09
C ALA A 657 -35.12 9.80 6.18
N GLY A 658 -34.56 9.95 7.38
CA GLY A 658 -33.12 9.85 7.59
C GLY A 658 -32.58 8.48 7.25
N TYR A 659 -33.19 7.40 7.75
CA TYR A 659 -32.74 6.04 7.41
C TYR A 659 -32.97 5.70 5.93
N ALA A 660 -34.02 6.21 5.27
CA ALA A 660 -34.22 6.01 3.83
C ALA A 660 -33.07 6.59 2.99
N VAL A 661 -32.63 7.82 3.30
CA VAL A 661 -31.50 8.47 2.61
C VAL A 661 -30.17 7.79 2.95
N ILE A 662 -29.91 7.53 4.23
CA ILE A 662 -28.62 6.97 4.67
C ILE A 662 -28.43 5.54 4.15
N THR A 663 -29.48 4.70 4.20
CA THR A 663 -29.38 3.33 3.69
C THR A 663 -29.26 3.28 2.17
N TYR A 664 -29.84 4.25 1.45
CA TYR A 664 -29.59 4.44 0.04
C TYR A 664 -28.12 4.78 -0.23
N LEU A 665 -27.57 5.80 0.42
CA LEU A 665 -26.18 6.26 0.22
C LEU A 665 -25.15 5.15 0.54
N LEU A 666 -25.34 4.44 1.65
CA LEU A 666 -24.46 3.34 2.07
C LEU A 666 -24.70 2.02 1.31
N GLY A 667 -25.77 1.96 0.50
CA GLY A 667 -26.16 0.75 -0.23
C GLY A 667 -26.43 -0.44 0.69
N VAL A 668 -27.16 -0.21 1.80
CA VAL A 668 -27.42 -1.26 2.80
C VAL A 668 -28.35 -2.33 2.23
N GLY A 669 -27.86 -3.57 2.24
CA GLY A 669 -28.50 -4.82 1.84
C GLY A 669 -29.57 -5.33 2.80
N ASP A 670 -30.36 -6.33 2.38
CA ASP A 670 -31.16 -7.20 3.27
C ASP A 670 -32.01 -6.48 4.35
N ARG A 671 -32.90 -5.57 3.94
CA ARG A 671 -33.83 -4.85 4.84
C ARG A 671 -35.20 -5.51 4.88
N HIS A 672 -35.27 -6.73 5.41
CA HIS A 672 -36.56 -7.36 5.72
C HIS A 672 -37.16 -6.78 7.01
N LEU A 673 -38.45 -7.05 7.24
CA LEU A 673 -39.23 -6.46 8.32
C LEU A 673 -38.72 -6.77 9.74
N ASP A 674 -37.89 -7.81 9.93
CA ASP A 674 -37.29 -8.09 11.25
C ASP A 674 -36.02 -7.25 11.53
N ASN A 675 -35.38 -6.70 10.49
CA ASN A 675 -34.22 -5.81 10.62
C ASN A 675 -34.61 -4.33 10.76
N LEU A 676 -35.91 -4.05 10.68
CA LEU A 676 -36.51 -2.73 10.80
C LEU A 676 -37.23 -2.66 12.15
N LEU A 677 -36.78 -1.75 13.00
CA LEU A 677 -37.26 -1.64 14.38
C LEU A 677 -37.94 -0.29 14.59
N ILE A 678 -38.93 -0.29 15.48
CA ILE A 678 -39.60 0.93 15.93
C ILE A 678 -39.72 0.91 17.45
N ASP A 679 -39.51 2.05 18.10
CA ASP A 679 -39.76 2.21 19.53
C ASP A 679 -41.14 2.84 19.81
N ASN A 680 -41.53 2.86 21.08
CA ASN A 680 -42.81 3.43 21.53
C ASN A 680 -42.87 4.96 21.45
N THR A 681 -41.75 5.64 21.15
CA THR A 681 -41.67 7.09 20.94
C THR A 681 -41.76 7.49 19.47
N GLY A 682 -41.93 6.50 18.59
CA GLY A 682 -42.03 6.67 17.15
C GLY A 682 -40.69 6.67 16.43
N ARG A 683 -39.55 6.45 17.12
CA ARG A 683 -38.25 6.41 16.42
C ARG A 683 -38.10 5.10 15.67
N PHE A 684 -37.86 5.23 14.37
CA PHE A 684 -37.58 4.14 13.47
C PHE A 684 -36.08 4.00 13.26
N PHE A 685 -35.56 2.77 13.29
CA PHE A 685 -34.14 2.51 13.04
C PHE A 685 -33.88 1.11 12.50
N HIS A 686 -32.74 0.97 11.83
CA HIS A 686 -32.30 -0.27 11.20
C HIS A 686 -31.27 -0.97 12.09
N ILE A 687 -31.26 -2.31 12.08
CA ILE A 687 -30.22 -3.15 12.69
C ILE A 687 -29.64 -4.13 11.68
N ASP A 688 -28.58 -4.83 12.09
CA ASP A 688 -27.90 -5.90 11.35
C ASP A 688 -27.41 -5.41 9.98
N PHE A 689 -26.22 -4.83 9.92
CA PHE A 689 -25.67 -4.30 8.68
C PHE A 689 -24.78 -5.32 7.96
N GLY A 690 -25.09 -6.62 8.07
CA GLY A 690 -24.31 -7.72 7.49
C GLY A 690 -24.14 -7.66 5.96
N TYR A 691 -25.04 -6.99 5.24
CA TYR A 691 -24.96 -6.73 3.80
C TYR A 691 -24.92 -5.21 3.54
N ILE A 692 -23.84 -4.70 2.95
CA ILE A 692 -23.65 -3.27 2.64
C ILE A 692 -23.00 -3.08 1.27
N MET A 693 -22.89 -1.83 0.80
CA MET A 693 -22.20 -1.46 -0.44
C MET A 693 -22.77 -2.18 -1.67
N GLY A 694 -24.10 -2.29 -1.73
CA GLY A 694 -24.83 -2.84 -2.86
C GLY A 694 -24.97 -4.37 -2.87
N LYS A 695 -24.43 -5.07 -1.88
CA LYS A 695 -24.70 -6.51 -1.71
C LYS A 695 -26.11 -6.72 -1.17
N ASP A 696 -26.84 -7.65 -1.76
CA ASP A 696 -28.15 -8.07 -1.28
C ASP A 696 -28.34 -9.58 -1.55
N PRO A 697 -28.93 -10.34 -0.61
CA PRO A 697 -29.28 -11.73 -0.87
C PRO A 697 -30.37 -11.89 -1.95
N LYS A 698 -31.17 -10.85 -2.23
CA LYS A 698 -32.23 -10.89 -3.23
C LYS A 698 -31.72 -10.42 -4.60
N PRO A 699 -32.12 -11.09 -5.70
CA PRO A 699 -31.85 -10.59 -7.05
C PRO A 699 -32.63 -9.31 -7.33
N PHE A 700 -31.99 -8.32 -7.94
CA PHE A 700 -32.58 -7.02 -8.35
C PHE A 700 -33.32 -6.27 -7.23
N PRO A 701 -32.67 -5.97 -6.10
CA PRO A 701 -33.32 -5.24 -5.01
C PRO A 701 -33.62 -3.79 -5.44
N PRO A 702 -34.73 -3.19 -4.98
CA PRO A 702 -34.97 -1.77 -5.19
C PRO A 702 -33.85 -0.96 -4.50
N MET A 703 -33.43 0.13 -5.14
CA MET A 703 -32.31 0.96 -4.67
C MET A 703 -32.60 1.68 -3.36
N ILE A 704 -33.85 2.08 -3.14
CA ILE A 704 -34.37 2.58 -1.86
C ILE A 704 -35.23 1.48 -1.25
N LYS A 705 -35.03 1.22 0.04
CA LYS A 705 -35.74 0.16 0.76
C LYS A 705 -36.79 0.75 1.67
N LEU A 706 -37.90 1.15 1.05
CA LEU A 706 -39.03 1.75 1.74
C LEU A 706 -40.27 0.83 1.59
N PRO A 707 -40.51 -0.09 2.54
CA PRO A 707 -41.74 -0.89 2.55
C PRO A 707 -42.99 -0.01 2.57
N ILE A 708 -44.03 -0.38 1.80
CA ILE A 708 -45.30 0.36 1.72
C ILE A 708 -45.95 0.56 3.10
N GLN A 709 -45.74 -0.40 4.01
CA GLN A 709 -46.26 -0.34 5.38
C GLN A 709 -45.75 0.89 6.14
N LEU A 710 -44.53 1.38 5.82
CA LEU A 710 -44.01 2.59 6.43
C LEU A 710 -44.81 3.83 5.99
N ILE A 711 -45.19 3.88 4.71
CA ILE A 711 -45.99 4.97 4.12
C ILE A 711 -47.42 4.91 4.67
N ASP A 712 -47.99 3.71 4.81
CA ASP A 712 -49.30 3.52 5.44
C ASP A 712 -49.30 4.03 6.89
N GLY A 713 -48.19 3.82 7.61
CA GLY A 713 -47.97 4.37 8.95
C GLY A 713 -48.03 5.91 9.01
N MET A 714 -47.68 6.60 7.91
CA MET A 714 -47.74 8.06 7.80
C MET A 714 -49.15 8.58 7.43
N GLY A 715 -50.09 7.69 7.09
CA GLY A 715 -51.41 8.04 6.57
C GLY A 715 -51.54 7.89 5.05
N GLY A 716 -50.58 7.22 4.39
CA GLY A 716 -50.61 6.92 2.97
C GLY A 716 -49.98 7.99 2.06
N ILE A 717 -49.96 7.73 0.76
CA ILE A 717 -49.26 8.53 -0.27
C ILE A 717 -49.82 9.96 -0.41
N ASN A 718 -51.10 10.16 -0.09
CA ASN A 718 -51.76 11.47 -0.17
C ASN A 718 -51.71 12.26 1.15
N SER A 719 -51.01 11.76 2.18
CA SER A 719 -50.94 12.41 3.48
C SER A 719 -49.97 13.61 3.48
N GLU A 720 -50.25 14.59 4.36
CA GLU A 720 -49.32 15.69 4.62
C GLU A 720 -47.98 15.18 5.17
N ASN A 721 -48.02 14.13 6.00
CA ASN A 721 -46.83 13.50 6.57
C ASN A 721 -45.93 12.86 5.50
N TYR A 722 -46.51 12.24 4.47
CA TYR A 722 -45.72 11.74 3.34
C TYR A 722 -45.07 12.88 2.53
N THR A 723 -45.74 14.03 2.45
CA THR A 723 -45.14 15.23 1.83
C THR A 723 -43.97 15.76 2.68
N LYS A 724 -44.12 15.81 4.01
CA LYS A 724 -43.03 16.14 4.95
C LYS A 724 -41.87 15.15 4.85
N PHE A 725 -42.16 13.85 4.78
CA PHE A 725 -41.16 12.79 4.56
C PHE A 725 -40.33 13.06 3.30
N LYS A 726 -40.97 13.32 2.15
CA LYS A 726 -40.25 13.65 0.91
C LYS A 726 -39.38 14.90 1.07
N SER A 727 -39.91 15.94 1.70
CA SER A 727 -39.14 17.16 1.97
C SER A 727 -37.88 16.86 2.80
N TYR A 728 -38.01 16.12 3.90
CA TYR A 728 -36.86 15.74 4.73
C TYR A 728 -35.85 14.89 3.96
N CYS A 729 -36.33 13.95 3.13
CA CYS A 729 -35.48 13.14 2.27
C CYS A 729 -34.63 14.00 1.31
N PHE A 730 -35.24 14.99 0.65
CA PHE A 730 -34.51 15.89 -0.25
C PHE A 730 -33.51 16.77 0.50
N THR A 731 -33.92 17.40 1.60
CA THR A 731 -33.04 18.25 2.40
C THR A 731 -31.86 17.45 2.97
N ALA A 732 -32.11 16.24 3.45
CA ALA A 732 -31.07 15.35 3.98
C ALA A 732 -30.10 14.90 2.89
N PHE A 733 -30.61 14.48 1.73
CA PHE A 733 -29.77 14.05 0.60
C PHE A 733 -28.86 15.18 0.12
N THR A 734 -29.40 16.39 -0.10
CA THR A 734 -28.59 17.56 -0.48
C THR A 734 -27.55 17.93 0.59
N SER A 735 -27.92 17.90 1.86
CA SER A 735 -27.01 18.26 2.97
C SER A 735 -25.85 17.26 3.09
N LEU A 736 -26.14 15.96 3.00
CA LEU A 736 -25.10 14.91 3.02
C LEU A 736 -24.21 14.96 1.77
N ARG A 737 -24.78 15.31 0.61
CA ARG A 737 -24.03 15.46 -0.64
C ARG A 737 -22.98 16.58 -0.57
N LYS A 738 -23.25 17.69 0.13
CA LYS A 738 -22.24 18.73 0.39
C LYS A 738 -21.04 18.23 1.21
N SER A 739 -21.28 17.22 2.05
CA SER A 739 -20.25 16.61 2.91
C SER A 739 -19.72 15.28 2.37
N ALA A 740 -19.99 14.96 1.11
CA ALA A 740 -19.63 13.68 0.51
C ALA A 740 -18.12 13.40 0.60
N ASN A 741 -17.27 14.41 0.37
CA ASN A 741 -15.82 14.26 0.43
C ASN A 741 -15.33 13.73 1.78
N LEU A 742 -15.93 14.18 2.90
CA LEU A 742 -15.57 13.68 4.23
C LEU A 742 -15.93 12.19 4.38
N ILE A 743 -17.14 11.81 3.96
CA ILE A 743 -17.63 10.44 4.05
C ILE A 743 -16.78 9.52 3.17
N LEU A 744 -16.48 9.94 1.94
CA LEU A 744 -15.64 9.21 1.00
C LEU A 744 -14.19 9.06 1.50
N ALA A 745 -13.61 10.12 2.09
CA ALA A 745 -12.28 10.04 2.70
C ALA A 745 -12.22 9.05 3.87
N LEU A 746 -13.30 8.94 4.67
CA LEU A 746 -13.37 7.94 5.73
C LEU A 746 -13.48 6.52 5.20
N PHE A 747 -14.23 6.30 4.12
CA PHE A 747 -14.28 5.00 3.46
C PHE A 747 -12.95 4.64 2.78
N SER A 748 -12.25 5.61 2.19
CA SER A 748 -10.95 5.35 1.54
C SER A 748 -9.90 4.87 2.55
N LEU A 749 -9.91 5.38 3.77
CA LEU A 749 -9.04 4.91 4.87
C LEU A 749 -9.34 3.46 5.30
N MET A 750 -10.55 2.95 5.02
CA MET A 750 -10.97 1.59 5.39
C MET A 750 -10.72 0.54 4.30
N THR A 751 -10.26 0.94 3.11
CA THR A 751 -10.06 0.05 1.93
C THR A 751 -9.13 -1.14 2.20
N GLU A 752 -8.06 -0.95 2.95
CA GLU A 752 -7.11 -2.01 3.31
C GLU A 752 -7.47 -2.77 4.61
N SER A 753 -8.68 -2.55 5.13
CA SER A 753 -9.16 -3.23 6.33
C SER A 753 -9.47 -4.71 6.07
N THR A 754 -9.38 -5.51 7.14
CA THR A 754 -9.73 -6.94 7.14
C THR A 754 -11.21 -7.18 7.46
N ILE A 755 -12.05 -6.17 7.26
CA ILE A 755 -13.50 -6.28 7.44
C ILE A 755 -14.07 -7.10 6.27
N PRO A 756 -14.85 -8.17 6.50
CA PRO A 756 -15.20 -9.16 5.48
C PRO A 756 -15.74 -8.59 4.16
N ASN A 757 -16.74 -7.72 4.21
CA ASN A 757 -17.35 -7.18 2.98
C ASN A 757 -16.48 -6.14 2.26
N ILE A 758 -15.69 -5.36 3.01
CA ILE A 758 -14.81 -4.34 2.45
C ILE A 758 -13.58 -5.01 1.81
N ALA A 759 -13.03 -6.03 2.46
CA ALA A 759 -11.88 -6.78 1.96
C ALA A 759 -12.15 -7.51 0.64
N LEU A 760 -13.42 -7.85 0.37
CA LEU A 760 -13.85 -8.57 -0.84
C LEU A 760 -13.88 -7.68 -2.10
N GLU A 761 -14.19 -6.39 -1.97
CA GLU A 761 -14.41 -5.46 -3.07
C GLU A 761 -13.81 -4.07 -2.75
N LYS A 762 -12.51 -4.04 -2.42
CA LYS A 762 -11.83 -2.85 -1.88
C LYS A 762 -12.04 -1.57 -2.70
N ASP A 763 -11.86 -1.65 -4.02
CA ASP A 763 -11.93 -0.47 -4.90
C ASP A 763 -13.35 -0.18 -5.38
N GLN A 764 -14.20 -1.21 -5.51
CA GLN A 764 -15.59 -1.03 -5.94
C GLN A 764 -16.48 -0.51 -4.80
N ALA A 765 -16.15 -0.81 -3.55
CA ALA A 765 -16.92 -0.37 -2.39
C ALA A 765 -17.03 1.16 -2.29
N VAL A 766 -15.90 1.87 -2.44
CA VAL A 766 -15.87 3.33 -2.38
C VAL A 766 -16.59 3.92 -3.60
N HIS A 767 -16.32 3.40 -4.80
CA HIS A 767 -16.94 3.85 -6.04
C HIS A 767 -18.47 3.69 -6.02
N LYS A 768 -18.99 2.58 -5.49
CA LYS A 768 -20.44 2.36 -5.36
C LYS A 768 -21.11 3.38 -4.43
N VAL A 769 -20.42 3.80 -3.37
CA VAL A 769 -20.94 4.84 -2.46
C VAL A 769 -20.87 6.20 -3.16
N GLU A 770 -19.79 6.48 -3.88
CA GLU A 770 -19.59 7.70 -4.66
C GLU A 770 -20.67 7.89 -5.74
N GLU A 771 -20.96 6.86 -6.53
CA GLU A 771 -22.03 6.86 -7.55
C GLU A 771 -23.39 7.25 -6.95
N ARG A 772 -23.68 6.81 -5.72
CA ARG A 772 -24.94 7.08 -5.02
C ARG A 772 -25.05 8.51 -4.50
N PHE A 773 -23.93 9.22 -4.33
CA PHE A 773 -23.95 10.66 -4.11
C PHE A 773 -24.24 11.45 -5.39
N CYS A 774 -24.09 10.81 -6.56
CA CYS A 774 -24.34 11.36 -7.90
C CYS A 774 -23.56 12.65 -8.18
N LEU A 775 -22.30 12.76 -7.71
CA LEU A 775 -21.50 14.00 -7.67
C LEU A 775 -21.34 14.69 -9.03
N GLU A 776 -21.40 13.95 -10.12
CA GLU A 776 -21.33 14.46 -11.50
C GLU A 776 -22.56 15.27 -11.94
N MET A 777 -23.70 15.12 -11.24
CA MET A 777 -24.95 15.82 -11.57
C MET A 777 -25.01 17.21 -10.90
N SER A 778 -25.84 18.11 -11.43
CA SER A 778 -26.21 19.33 -10.67
C SER A 778 -27.12 18.98 -9.48
N GLU A 779 -27.24 19.91 -8.51
CA GLU A 779 -28.14 19.72 -7.35
C GLU A 779 -29.60 19.45 -7.78
N SER A 780 -30.10 20.19 -8.77
CA SER A 780 -31.46 20.02 -9.31
C SER A 780 -31.67 18.66 -9.98
N GLU A 781 -30.70 18.20 -10.76
CA GLU A 781 -30.77 16.91 -11.44
C GLU A 781 -30.69 15.76 -10.44
N ALA A 782 -29.84 15.90 -9.43
CA ALA A 782 -29.68 14.90 -8.37
C ALA A 782 -30.96 14.74 -7.53
N ILE A 783 -31.63 15.85 -7.20
CA ILE A 783 -32.93 15.82 -6.49
C ILE A 783 -33.98 15.13 -7.36
N LEU A 784 -34.05 15.45 -8.66
CA LEU A 784 -35.00 14.83 -9.58
C LEU A 784 -34.74 13.32 -9.72
N HIS A 785 -33.47 12.93 -9.86
CA HIS A 785 -33.06 11.52 -9.89
C HIS A 785 -33.49 10.81 -8.60
N PHE A 786 -33.20 11.39 -7.43
CA PHE A 786 -33.58 10.81 -6.15
C PHE A 786 -35.10 10.74 -5.95
N GLN A 787 -35.84 11.74 -6.42
CA GLN A 787 -37.31 11.72 -6.43
C GLN A 787 -37.87 10.57 -7.27
N ASN A 788 -37.30 10.34 -8.46
CA ASN A 788 -37.68 9.20 -9.30
C ASN A 788 -37.43 7.87 -8.59
N LEU A 789 -36.29 7.72 -7.90
CA LEU A 789 -35.99 6.52 -7.10
C LEU A 789 -37.02 6.28 -5.99
N ILE A 790 -37.50 7.32 -5.31
CA ILE A 790 -38.56 7.19 -4.29
C ILE A 790 -39.85 6.72 -4.97
N ASN A 791 -40.24 7.34 -6.08
CA ASN A 791 -41.47 6.97 -6.79
C ASN A 791 -41.42 5.54 -7.34
N ASP A 792 -40.30 5.13 -7.91
CA ASP A 792 -40.07 3.77 -8.40
C ASP A 792 -40.11 2.76 -7.26
N SER A 793 -39.51 3.09 -6.12
CA SER A 793 -39.59 2.29 -4.91
C SER A 793 -41.01 2.20 -4.34
N VAL A 794 -41.94 3.09 -4.65
CA VAL A 794 -43.35 2.95 -4.24
C VAL A 794 -44.12 2.15 -5.28
N ASN A 795 -43.91 2.45 -6.57
CA ASN A 795 -44.59 1.83 -7.69
C ASN A 795 -44.22 0.36 -7.88
N ALA A 796 -42.97 -0.04 -7.61
CA ALA A 796 -42.53 -1.43 -7.72
C ALA A 796 -43.27 -2.38 -6.74
N PHE A 797 -43.79 -1.87 -5.63
CA PHE A 797 -44.53 -2.67 -4.64
C PHE A 797 -46.03 -2.71 -4.91
N MET A 798 -46.58 -1.76 -5.68
CA MET A 798 -48.02 -1.69 -5.97
C MET A 798 -48.55 -2.94 -6.71
N PRO A 799 -47.87 -3.48 -7.75
CA PRO A 799 -48.29 -4.73 -8.40
C PRO A 799 -48.27 -5.93 -7.45
N MET A 800 -47.26 -6.05 -6.58
CA MET A 800 -47.14 -7.19 -5.64
C MET A 800 -48.24 -7.20 -4.57
N VAL A 801 -48.71 -6.02 -4.16
CA VAL A 801 -49.84 -5.87 -3.22
C VAL A 801 -51.17 -6.15 -3.92
N ILE A 802 -51.34 -5.65 -5.15
CA ILE A 802 -52.52 -5.92 -5.98
C ILE A 802 -52.63 -7.43 -6.28
N ASP A 803 -51.52 -8.12 -6.58
CA ASP A 803 -51.50 -9.56 -6.83
C ASP A 803 -51.82 -10.36 -5.56
N ARG A 804 -51.32 -9.96 -4.38
CA ARG A 804 -51.69 -10.59 -3.12
C ARG A 804 -53.15 -10.36 -2.76
N LEU A 805 -53.67 -9.14 -2.96
CA LEU A 805 -55.08 -8.82 -2.74
C LEU A 805 -55.98 -9.56 -3.75
N HIS A 806 -55.57 -9.70 -5.01
CA HIS A 806 -56.27 -10.50 -6.00
C HIS A 806 -56.26 -11.99 -5.64
N SER A 807 -55.15 -12.53 -5.13
CA SER A 807 -55.06 -13.92 -4.67
C SER A 807 -55.93 -14.20 -3.43
N LEU A 808 -56.00 -13.25 -2.49
CA LEU A 808 -56.89 -13.30 -1.33
C LEU A 808 -58.35 -13.15 -1.74
N ALA A 809 -58.66 -12.21 -2.64
CA ALA A 809 -60.01 -12.05 -3.18
C ALA A 809 -60.47 -13.28 -3.98
N GLN A 810 -59.56 -13.98 -4.66
CA GLN A 810 -59.85 -15.27 -5.31
C GLN A 810 -60.04 -16.40 -4.31
N TYR A 811 -59.29 -16.42 -3.20
CA TYR A 811 -59.45 -17.40 -2.12
C TYR A 811 -60.79 -17.26 -1.39
N TRP A 812 -61.33 -16.04 -1.27
CA TRP A 812 -62.64 -15.77 -0.64
C TRP A 812 -63.82 -15.89 -1.61
N ARG A 813 -63.54 -16.08 -2.90
CA ARG A 813 -64.54 -16.24 -3.97
C ARG A 813 -64.72 -17.71 -4.39
N ASN A 814 -63.89 -18.61 -3.86
CA ASN A 814 -64.11 -20.05 -3.75
C ASN A 814 -64.56 -20.38 -2.32
#